data_AF-A0A8D3DXT0-F1
#
_entry.id   AF-A0A8D3DXT0-F1
#
_cell.length_a   1.000
_cell.length_b   1.000
_cell.length_c   1.000
_cell.angle_alpha   90.00
_cell.angle_beta   90.00
_cell.angle_gamma   90.00
#
_symmetry.space_group_name_H-M   'P 1'
#
loop_
_entity.id
_entity.type
_entity.pdbx_description
1 polymer ?
#
loop_
_entity_poly.entity_id
_entity_poly.type
_entity_poly.pdbx_seq_one_letter_code
_entity_poly.pdbx_strand_id
1 'polypeptide(L)'
;MNGFGYELFQVSEDRDEEVAAFCHILRSAYPHSDPSKNAGFVWSPSVGQEELHQGLGASVKVTVVSEHFREPLTFTCDGSSTVDLLIYQTLCYAQDDLDHLDVDDYLLKVCGHDEFFNNYEGFFLSCSLTHGGVELCAPQHTSKQSVSKYLFHLVVWDQRVCFPVQINQLPRESQLTVTLFASSLPPPPGVEDKGKQRRSIEALGWVTMPLFNFRQVCVLPLTDVPLFLCRRLFFVSLSQVDFPTSSFEVLFSTPPPADFCPQYDFSRLDTISQIQLQDVLHKKAFFWLTADDKRLLWEKKAFCQAESAALPLVLASAPCWEWACLPDIYALLRQWACLGHLDALGLLHASFPDQELRRTAVQWMDSITDPELLDYLPQLVQALKYECYLDSSLVRFLLRRAIGDVRIAHYLFWLLKDNLQDSQFSARYQHLLAALLCCVGRNLREEFDRQCWLVSILTKVARKVRDAALSSRQSVLRDGLDEMKQFFSMNSTCRLPLNPALLVTGINIQSCSFFNSNAVPLKLSFQNRDPLGDHVNVIFKSGDDLRQDMLTLQMIRIMNKIWIQEGLDMRMVIFKCFSTGRGRGMVEMIPQSDTLRKIQVEHGVTGSFKDRTLADWLLKYNPSDEQYDKAVENFIYSCAGCCVATYILGICDRHNDNIMLKTSGHMFHIDFGKFLGHAQMFGNIKRDRAPFVFTSDMAYVINGGDKPSSRFHDFVDLCCEAYNLIRKHAHLFLNLLGLMLSCGIPELSDLEDLKYVYDALRPHESEADATMYFTRLIESSLGSVATKLNFFIHNLAQMKFASSEDRPTLTFAPRVHTVKSDGLIRSLYICRHIRSVEREGQQEVQLVQRTFEEFHELHSKLRLLFPSSRLPGFPSRFVIGRSRGEAMADRRKDELNGYVWHLIHAAPEVAQVSLSFLLYVPDGRKTLVTEQISWSPVAGKELGEVKLSISYKNDKLFIMVMHIRGLVSDGTDPDPYVKLYLLPDPQKTGKRKTKAARRTCNPTYNEMLVYERIPRGDLDQRVIHLRVLGDGAFWENTLLGETFIPLKKLVPGQHWVDWHQLGPVASDPAH
;
A
#
# COMPACT_ATOMS: atom_id res chain seq x y z
N MET A 1 31.93 -5.91 -8.32
CA MET A 1 31.51 -6.65 -7.12
C MET A 1 32.55 -7.71 -6.81
N ASN A 2 33.57 -7.43 -6.01
CA ASN A 2 34.55 -8.46 -5.64
C ASN A 2 33.99 -9.20 -4.42
N GLY A 3 33.44 -10.41 -4.63
CA GLY A 3 33.20 -11.38 -3.55
C GLY A 3 31.77 -11.89 -3.30
N PHE A 4 30.72 -11.51 -4.05
CA PHE A 4 29.33 -11.86 -3.68
C PHE A 4 28.58 -12.85 -4.59
N GLY A 5 29.17 -13.34 -5.68
CA GLY A 5 28.39 -14.11 -6.68
C GLY A 5 28.90 -15.52 -6.94
N TYR A 6 30.16 -15.65 -7.36
CA TYR A 6 30.67 -16.91 -7.89
C TYR A 6 31.56 -17.65 -6.88
N GLU A 7 32.40 -16.93 -6.14
CA GLU A 7 33.33 -17.52 -5.15
C GLU A 7 32.59 -18.13 -3.95
N LEU A 8 31.56 -17.46 -3.41
CA LEU A 8 30.69 -18.00 -2.36
C LEU A 8 29.91 -19.25 -2.81
N PHE A 9 29.51 -19.29 -4.08
CA PHE A 9 28.79 -20.41 -4.66
C PHE A 9 29.67 -21.65 -4.81
N GLN A 10 30.95 -21.48 -5.15
CA GLN A 10 31.94 -22.57 -5.17
C GLN A 10 32.24 -23.10 -3.77
N VAL A 11 32.38 -22.22 -2.77
CA VAL A 11 32.61 -22.63 -1.38
C VAL A 11 31.41 -23.39 -0.80
N SER A 12 30.18 -23.01 -1.16
CA SER A 12 28.97 -23.76 -0.78
C SER A 12 28.81 -25.07 -1.56
N GLU A 13 29.20 -25.12 -2.84
CA GLU A 13 29.20 -26.35 -3.66
C GLU A 13 30.02 -27.47 -3.00
N ASP A 14 31.15 -27.12 -2.35
CA ASP A 14 32.03 -28.07 -1.67
C ASP A 14 31.50 -28.54 -0.29
N ARG A 15 30.49 -27.88 0.28
CA ARG A 15 29.98 -28.13 1.64
C ARG A 15 28.53 -28.62 1.71
N ASP A 16 27.75 -28.43 0.65
CA ASP A 16 26.31 -28.73 0.60
C ASP A 16 25.97 -29.56 -0.64
N GLU A 17 25.53 -30.80 -0.41
CA GLU A 17 25.22 -31.77 -1.47
C GLU A 17 24.04 -31.33 -2.35
N GLU A 18 23.05 -30.62 -1.78
CA GLU A 18 21.91 -30.10 -2.55
C GLU A 18 22.36 -29.00 -3.51
N VAL A 19 23.24 -28.11 -3.04
CA VAL A 19 23.84 -27.06 -3.87
C VAL A 19 24.66 -27.66 -5.00
N ALA A 20 25.49 -28.67 -4.71
CA ALA A 20 26.27 -29.38 -5.73
C ALA A 20 25.39 -30.05 -6.80
N ALA A 21 24.34 -30.76 -6.36
CA ALA A 21 23.39 -31.39 -7.27
C ALA A 21 22.69 -30.35 -8.17
N PHE A 22 22.24 -29.24 -7.58
CA PHE A 22 21.62 -28.14 -8.31
C PHE A 22 22.56 -27.53 -9.36
N CYS A 23 23.84 -27.30 -9.01
CA CYS A 23 24.87 -26.83 -9.94
C CYS A 23 25.04 -27.78 -11.13
N HIS A 24 25.11 -29.08 -10.87
CA HIS A 24 25.27 -30.09 -11.91
C HIS A 24 24.08 -30.10 -12.89
N ILE A 25 22.86 -30.00 -12.38
CA ILE A 25 21.64 -29.93 -13.18
C ILE A 25 21.65 -28.68 -14.06
N LEU A 26 21.99 -27.52 -13.50
CA LEU A 26 22.08 -26.27 -14.26
C LEU A 26 23.11 -26.36 -15.39
N ARG A 27 24.31 -26.85 -15.10
CA ARG A 27 25.38 -27.04 -16.10
C ARG A 27 24.97 -28.01 -17.22
N SER A 28 24.13 -28.98 -16.91
CA SER A 28 23.59 -29.96 -17.87
C SER A 28 22.45 -29.39 -18.71
N ALA A 29 21.52 -28.64 -18.10
CA ALA A 29 20.37 -28.05 -18.77
C ALA A 29 20.75 -26.83 -19.65
N TYR A 30 21.83 -26.14 -19.28
CA TYR A 30 22.33 -24.93 -19.95
C TYR A 30 23.81 -25.07 -20.30
N PRO A 31 24.14 -25.96 -21.27
CA PRO A 31 25.52 -26.27 -21.59
C PRO A 31 26.28 -25.03 -22.09
N HIS A 32 27.50 -24.85 -21.58
CA HIS A 32 28.42 -23.77 -21.94
C HIS A 32 28.79 -23.73 -23.43
N SER A 33 28.54 -24.83 -24.16
CA SER A 33 28.86 -25.00 -25.57
C SER A 33 27.73 -24.61 -26.52
N ASP A 34 26.51 -24.34 -26.04
CA ASP A 34 25.38 -23.92 -26.88
C ASP A 34 25.42 -22.39 -27.11
N PRO A 35 25.84 -21.91 -28.29
CA PRO A 35 26.03 -20.47 -28.55
C PRO A 35 24.69 -19.71 -28.58
N SER A 36 23.56 -20.41 -28.75
CA SER A 36 22.23 -19.82 -28.72
C SER A 36 21.75 -19.53 -27.29
N LYS A 37 22.36 -20.17 -26.28
CA LYS A 37 22.02 -20.03 -24.86
C LYS A 37 23.17 -19.48 -24.00
N ASN A 38 24.41 -19.45 -24.52
CA ASN A 38 25.58 -19.12 -23.73
C ASN A 38 26.60 -18.24 -24.48
N ALA A 39 26.40 -16.92 -24.43
CA ALA A 39 27.37 -15.94 -24.91
C ALA A 39 28.38 -15.55 -23.81
N GLY A 40 29.35 -16.41 -23.52
CA GLY A 40 30.59 -16.03 -22.82
C GLY A 40 31.02 -16.91 -21.64
N PHE A 41 32.12 -17.62 -21.86
CA PHE A 41 32.89 -18.54 -21.01
C PHE A 41 33.10 -18.10 -19.54
N VAL A 42 32.99 -19.07 -18.61
CA VAL A 42 33.43 -18.96 -17.21
C VAL A 42 34.61 -19.91 -17.00
N TRP A 43 35.71 -19.40 -16.42
CA TRP A 43 36.94 -20.13 -16.12
C TRP A 43 37.09 -20.34 -14.60
N SER A 44 37.59 -21.52 -14.23
CA SER A 44 37.94 -21.96 -12.87
C SER A 44 39.47 -21.93 -12.69
N PRO A 45 39.96 -21.70 -11.45
CA PRO A 45 41.02 -22.57 -10.93
C PRO A 45 40.86 -22.92 -9.44
N SER A 46 41.64 -23.92 -9.03
CA SER A 46 41.52 -24.78 -7.85
C SER A 46 42.54 -24.47 -6.72
N VAL A 47 42.35 -25.17 -5.57
CA VAL A 47 43.29 -25.49 -4.45
C VAL A 47 43.36 -24.46 -3.30
N GLY A 48 43.30 -24.84 -2.01
CA GLY A 48 43.28 -26.17 -1.38
C GLY A 48 42.90 -26.12 0.10
N GLN A 49 42.78 -27.33 0.65
CA GLN A 49 41.99 -27.73 1.80
C GLN A 49 42.90 -28.10 3.00
N GLU A 50 43.73 -27.17 3.47
CA GLU A 50 44.51 -27.36 4.71
C GLU A 50 44.51 -26.07 5.52
N GLU A 51 43.58 -25.97 6.47
CA GLU A 51 43.63 -25.15 7.71
C GLU A 51 42.19 -24.95 8.25
N LEU A 52 41.49 -26.04 8.61
CA LEU A 52 40.24 -25.93 9.39
C LEU A 52 39.88 -27.19 10.17
N HIS A 53 40.90 -27.89 10.68
CA HIS A 53 40.74 -28.94 11.68
C HIS A 53 41.69 -28.69 12.84
N GLN A 54 41.21 -28.01 13.89
CA GLN A 54 41.65 -28.18 15.28
C GLN A 54 40.76 -27.32 16.19
N GLY A 55 39.63 -27.89 16.60
CA GLY A 55 38.65 -27.25 17.49
C GLY A 55 38.41 -27.97 18.82
N LEU A 56 39.22 -28.99 19.15
CA LEU A 56 39.24 -29.66 20.45
C LEU A 56 40.71 -29.92 20.81
N GLY A 57 41.19 -29.29 21.88
CA GLY A 57 42.60 -29.32 22.33
C GLY A 57 43.43 -28.06 22.04
N ALA A 58 42.81 -26.94 21.65
CA ALA A 58 43.52 -25.68 21.45
C ALA A 58 43.79 -24.98 22.79
N SER A 59 45.07 -24.75 23.09
CA SER A 59 45.51 -23.93 24.23
C SER A 59 45.23 -22.45 23.97
N VAL A 60 44.33 -21.87 24.75
CA VAL A 60 43.91 -20.46 24.69
C VAL A 60 44.68 -19.65 25.72
N LYS A 61 45.31 -18.54 25.31
CA LYS A 61 45.88 -17.57 26.24
C LYS A 61 44.80 -16.59 26.67
N VAL A 62 44.53 -16.54 27.97
CA VAL A 62 43.55 -15.63 28.59
C VAL A 62 44.31 -14.62 29.44
N THR A 63 44.06 -13.34 29.21
CA THR A 63 44.61 -12.23 30.00
C THR A 63 43.47 -11.60 30.81
N VAL A 64 43.56 -11.68 32.14
CA VAL A 64 42.59 -11.12 33.07
C VAL A 64 43.15 -9.83 33.65
N VAL A 65 42.32 -8.78 33.69
CA VAL A 65 42.64 -7.47 34.28
C VAL A 65 41.67 -7.23 35.43
N SER A 66 42.19 -6.90 36.61
CA SER A 66 41.39 -6.60 37.81
C SER A 66 42.00 -5.43 38.56
N GLU A 67 41.19 -4.69 39.32
CA GLU A 67 41.67 -3.64 40.23
C GLU A 67 42.52 -4.19 41.40
N HIS A 68 42.49 -5.51 41.62
CA HIS A 68 43.17 -6.18 42.72
C HIS A 68 44.64 -6.47 42.44
N PHE A 69 45.11 -6.35 41.19
CA PHE A 69 46.51 -6.53 40.81
C PHE A 69 46.96 -5.49 39.79
N ARG A 70 48.21 -5.01 39.91
CA ARG A 70 48.74 -3.88 39.10
C ARG A 70 49.10 -4.23 37.66
N GLU A 71 49.37 -5.50 37.35
CA GLU A 71 49.74 -5.96 36.00
C GLU A 71 48.78 -7.06 35.52
N PRO A 72 48.34 -7.05 34.24
CA PRO A 72 47.45 -8.07 33.69
C PRO A 72 47.98 -9.49 33.86
N LEU A 73 47.15 -10.37 34.40
CA LEU A 73 47.50 -11.77 34.63
C LEU A 73 47.20 -12.57 33.37
N THR A 74 48.24 -13.15 32.75
CA THR A 74 48.07 -13.98 31.54
C THR A 74 48.41 -15.42 31.85
N PHE A 75 47.46 -16.32 31.62
CA PHE A 75 47.67 -17.76 31.73
C PHE A 75 47.11 -18.48 30.51
N THR A 76 47.57 -19.72 30.31
CA THR A 76 47.15 -20.56 29.18
C THR A 76 46.23 -21.64 29.72
N CYS A 77 45.04 -21.76 29.15
CA CYS A 77 44.04 -22.75 29.53
C CYS A 77 43.57 -23.51 28.29
N ASP A 78 42.98 -24.69 28.47
CA ASP A 78 42.33 -25.40 27.37
C ASP A 78 40.99 -24.72 27.05
N GLY A 79 40.57 -24.73 25.78
CA GLY A 79 39.27 -24.22 25.37
C GLY A 79 38.06 -24.87 26.07
N SER A 80 38.26 -26.04 26.71
CA SER A 80 37.26 -26.71 27.56
C SER A 80 37.30 -26.31 29.04
N SER A 81 38.12 -25.33 29.46
CA SER A 81 38.21 -24.93 30.87
C SER A 81 36.97 -24.17 31.33
N THR A 82 36.51 -24.39 32.56
CA THR A 82 35.34 -23.68 33.11
C THR A 82 35.68 -22.26 33.54
N VAL A 83 34.73 -21.33 33.40
CA VAL A 83 34.91 -19.92 33.84
C VAL A 83 35.22 -19.85 35.33
N ASP A 84 34.58 -20.71 36.13
CA ASP A 84 34.84 -20.81 37.57
C ASP A 84 36.30 -21.24 37.84
N LEU A 85 36.89 -22.10 37.00
CA LEU A 85 38.31 -22.49 37.09
C LEU A 85 39.24 -21.32 36.75
N LEU A 86 38.89 -20.49 35.76
CA LEU A 86 39.66 -19.31 35.38
C LEU A 86 39.61 -18.23 36.47
N ILE A 87 38.43 -18.02 37.07
CA ILE A 87 38.23 -17.11 38.21
C ILE A 87 39.01 -17.63 39.41
N TYR A 88 38.86 -18.92 39.75
CA TYR A 88 39.59 -19.55 40.84
C TYR A 88 41.12 -19.46 40.65
N GLN A 89 41.62 -19.74 39.45
CA GLN A 89 43.04 -19.63 39.13
C GLN A 89 43.56 -18.18 39.18
N THR A 90 42.73 -17.21 38.81
CA THR A 90 43.05 -15.78 38.92
C THR A 90 43.08 -15.34 40.40
N LEU A 91 42.11 -15.80 41.20
CA LEU A 91 41.99 -15.48 42.62
C LEU A 91 43.10 -16.14 43.45
N CYS A 92 43.50 -17.38 43.12
CA CYS A 92 44.66 -18.06 43.71
C CYS A 92 45.98 -17.31 43.49
N TYR A 93 46.05 -16.48 42.45
CA TYR A 93 47.23 -15.65 42.18
C TYR A 93 47.14 -14.27 42.85
N ALA A 94 45.92 -13.82 43.19
CA ALA A 94 45.64 -12.48 43.71
C ALA A 94 45.51 -12.43 45.24
N GLN A 95 45.24 -13.55 45.91
CA GLN A 95 45.01 -13.62 47.37
C GLN A 95 45.72 -14.83 47.99
N ASP A 96 46.38 -14.61 49.14
CA ASP A 96 47.14 -15.64 49.88
C ASP A 96 46.24 -16.56 50.73
N ASP A 97 44.97 -16.20 50.96
CA ASP A 97 44.06 -16.90 51.88
C ASP A 97 42.75 -17.29 51.18
N LEU A 98 42.58 -18.57 50.88
CA LEU A 98 41.52 -19.11 50.01
C LEU A 98 40.26 -19.55 50.77
N ASP A 99 40.30 -19.58 52.11
CA ASP A 99 39.26 -20.22 52.95
C ASP A 99 37.96 -19.39 53.08
N HIS A 100 37.91 -18.17 52.54
CA HIS A 100 36.77 -17.25 52.61
C HIS A 100 36.30 -16.71 51.25
N LEU A 101 36.80 -17.25 50.15
CA LEU A 101 36.44 -16.80 48.79
C LEU A 101 35.30 -17.64 48.21
N ASP A 102 34.14 -17.01 47.99
CA ASP A 102 33.09 -17.58 47.16
C ASP A 102 33.32 -17.17 45.70
N VAL A 103 33.44 -18.16 44.80
CA VAL A 103 33.67 -17.92 43.36
C VAL A 103 32.44 -17.26 42.72
N ASP A 104 31.25 -17.45 43.30
CA ASP A 104 30.01 -16.88 42.79
C ASP A 104 29.90 -15.35 43.01
N ASP A 105 30.78 -14.74 43.83
CA ASP A 105 30.85 -13.29 44.03
C ASP A 105 31.58 -12.54 42.91
N TYR A 106 32.22 -13.25 41.97
CA TYR A 106 33.04 -12.67 40.90
C TYR A 106 32.52 -13.02 39.51
N LEU A 107 32.61 -12.05 38.59
CA LEU A 107 32.18 -12.20 37.19
C LEU A 107 33.29 -11.71 36.24
N LEU A 108 33.54 -12.45 35.16
CA LEU A 108 34.45 -12.00 34.09
C LEU A 108 33.68 -11.17 33.07
N LYS A 109 34.15 -9.94 32.82
CA LYS A 109 33.64 -9.03 31.79
C LYS A 109 34.64 -8.94 30.62
N VAL A 110 34.16 -8.93 29.38
CA VAL A 110 35.00 -8.70 28.19
C VAL A 110 35.38 -7.21 28.12
N CYS A 111 36.68 -6.91 28.05
CA CYS A 111 37.17 -5.54 27.97
C CYS A 111 36.66 -4.82 26.71
N GLY A 112 36.04 -3.64 26.86
CA GLY A 112 35.61 -2.78 25.75
C GLY A 112 34.17 -3.00 25.25
N HIS A 113 33.45 -3.99 25.78
CA HIS A 113 32.05 -4.28 25.45
C HIS A 113 31.18 -4.27 26.73
N ASP A 114 29.95 -3.74 26.68
CA ASP A 114 28.94 -3.90 27.75
C ASP A 114 28.20 -5.25 27.62
N GLU A 115 28.97 -6.31 27.38
CA GLU A 115 28.51 -7.68 27.45
C GLU A 115 28.68 -8.16 28.90
N PHE A 116 27.56 -8.23 29.62
CA PHE A 116 27.47 -8.91 30.91
C PHE A 116 26.82 -10.27 30.66
N PHE A 117 27.35 -11.33 31.26
CA PHE A 117 26.71 -12.65 31.22
C PHE A 117 25.30 -12.56 31.85
N ASN A 118 24.27 -12.47 31.01
CA ASN A 118 22.89 -12.43 31.48
C ASN A 118 22.51 -13.78 32.09
N ASN A 119 21.93 -13.70 33.28
CA ASN A 119 21.65 -14.83 34.13
C ASN A 119 20.28 -15.46 33.74
N TYR A 120 20.29 -16.43 32.83
CA TYR A 120 19.11 -17.28 32.53
C TYR A 120 19.10 -18.52 33.46
N GLU A 121 17.95 -18.84 34.06
CA GLU A 121 17.78 -19.95 35.03
C GLU A 121 17.81 -21.33 34.34
N GLY A 122 17.47 -21.39 33.05
CA GLY A 122 17.43 -22.64 32.30
C GLY A 122 16.96 -22.49 30.85
N PHE A 123 17.35 -23.46 30.04
CA PHE A 123 17.14 -23.54 28.59
C PHE A 123 16.38 -24.81 28.25
N PHE A 124 15.51 -24.76 27.25
CA PHE A 124 14.89 -25.96 26.69
C PHE A 124 14.66 -25.80 25.19
N LEU A 125 14.56 -26.93 24.49
CA LEU A 125 14.24 -26.98 23.08
C LEU A 125 12.75 -27.31 22.91
N SER A 126 12.10 -26.62 22.01
CA SER A 126 10.77 -26.96 21.48
C SER A 126 10.94 -27.49 20.07
N CYS A 127 10.48 -28.69 19.81
CA CYS A 127 10.54 -29.33 18.50
C CYS A 127 9.11 -29.48 17.96
N SER A 128 8.83 -28.97 16.77
CA SER A 128 7.52 -29.09 16.11
C SER A 128 7.64 -29.72 14.73
N LEU A 129 6.64 -30.52 14.36
CA LEU A 129 6.49 -31.06 13.00
C LEU A 129 5.37 -30.33 12.30
N THR A 130 5.64 -29.84 11.10
CA THR A 130 4.70 -29.01 10.34
C THR A 130 4.62 -29.43 8.87
N HIS A 131 3.47 -29.16 8.24
CA HIS A 131 3.26 -29.28 6.80
C HIS A 131 2.47 -28.05 6.33
N GLY A 132 3.08 -27.22 5.46
CA GLY A 132 2.46 -25.99 4.98
C GLY A 132 2.14 -24.98 6.09
N GLY A 133 2.96 -24.97 7.15
CA GLY A 133 2.77 -24.14 8.35
C GLY A 133 1.76 -24.69 9.36
N VAL A 134 1.09 -25.82 9.09
CA VAL A 134 0.17 -26.47 10.02
C VAL A 134 0.90 -27.52 10.83
N GLU A 135 0.74 -27.51 12.16
CA GLU A 135 1.31 -28.52 13.05
C GLU A 135 0.67 -29.91 12.80
N LEU A 136 1.49 -30.92 12.56
CA LEU A 136 1.05 -32.31 12.41
C LEU A 136 0.70 -32.95 13.76
N CYS A 137 1.30 -32.46 14.84
CA CYS A 137 1.03 -32.84 16.21
C CYS A 137 1.50 -31.73 17.16
N ALA A 138 1.07 -31.79 18.43
CA ALA A 138 1.53 -30.84 19.44
C ALA A 138 3.07 -30.81 19.54
N PRO A 139 3.70 -29.63 19.69
CA PRO A 139 5.14 -29.51 19.89
C PRO A 139 5.63 -30.34 21.07
N GLN A 140 6.81 -30.92 20.90
CA GLN A 140 7.48 -31.71 21.92
C GLN A 140 8.61 -30.89 22.54
N HIS A 141 8.81 -31.02 23.85
CA HIS A 141 9.79 -30.22 24.58
C HIS A 141 10.84 -31.09 25.25
N THR A 142 12.08 -30.61 25.27
CA THR A 142 13.11 -31.20 26.14
C THR A 142 12.92 -30.75 27.59
N SER A 143 13.59 -31.44 28.49
CA SER A 143 13.77 -31.00 29.87
C SER A 143 14.50 -29.66 29.92
N LYS A 144 14.22 -28.86 30.95
CA LYS A 144 14.97 -27.63 31.18
C LYS A 144 16.36 -27.98 31.70
N GLN A 145 17.38 -27.42 31.08
CA GLN A 145 18.79 -27.62 31.42
C GLN A 145 19.45 -26.29 31.77
N SER A 146 20.36 -26.29 32.73
CA SER A 146 21.22 -25.14 33.02
C SER A 146 22.41 -25.11 32.05
N VAL A 147 23.03 -23.94 31.90
CA VAL A 147 24.26 -23.81 31.12
C VAL A 147 25.42 -24.39 31.91
N SER A 148 26.20 -25.25 31.26
CA SER A 148 27.50 -25.64 31.77
C SER A 148 28.47 -24.48 31.54
N LYS A 149 29.06 -23.93 32.62
CA LYS A 149 29.96 -22.76 32.58
C LYS A 149 31.36 -23.11 32.02
N TYR A 150 31.46 -23.50 30.75
CA TYR A 150 32.76 -23.59 30.03
C TYR A 150 33.18 -22.20 29.50
N LEU A 151 34.37 -22.09 28.88
CA LEU A 151 34.86 -20.87 28.19
C LEU A 151 33.84 -20.32 27.17
N PHE A 152 32.93 -21.19 26.70
CA PHE A 152 31.72 -20.89 25.95
C PHE A 152 30.51 -21.53 26.65
N HIS A 153 29.33 -20.91 26.56
CA HIS A 153 28.10 -21.51 27.11
C HIS A 153 27.69 -22.76 26.32
N LEU A 154 27.69 -23.92 26.98
CA LEU A 154 27.23 -25.19 26.39
C LEU A 154 26.03 -25.72 27.18
N VAL A 155 24.96 -26.08 26.47
CA VAL A 155 23.80 -26.79 27.03
C VAL A 155 23.69 -28.15 26.38
N VAL A 156 23.71 -29.21 27.18
CA VAL A 156 23.60 -30.60 26.73
C VAL A 156 22.28 -31.16 27.25
N TRP A 157 21.43 -31.66 26.34
CA TRP A 157 20.16 -32.30 26.71
C TRP A 157 20.23 -33.82 26.75
N ASP A 158 21.01 -34.45 25.86
CA ASP A 158 21.08 -35.91 25.66
C ASP A 158 19.72 -36.61 25.82
N GLN A 159 18.70 -36.04 25.17
CA GLN A 159 17.31 -36.44 25.36
C GLN A 159 16.68 -36.79 24.03
N ARG A 160 16.03 -37.95 23.99
CA ARG A 160 15.21 -38.37 22.85
C ARG A 160 13.87 -37.64 22.86
N VAL A 161 13.57 -36.95 21.75
CA VAL A 161 12.25 -36.36 21.49
C VAL A 161 11.47 -37.30 20.58
N CYS A 162 10.29 -37.75 21.02
CA CYS A 162 9.44 -38.66 20.26
C CYS A 162 8.15 -37.97 19.87
N PHE A 163 7.86 -37.90 18.57
CA PHE A 163 6.59 -37.36 18.07
C PHE A 163 5.53 -38.47 17.99
N PRO A 164 4.27 -38.19 18.36
CA PRO A 164 3.17 -39.16 18.26
C PRO A 164 2.63 -39.27 16.83
N VAL A 165 3.52 -39.36 15.83
CA VAL A 165 3.19 -39.43 14.40
C VAL A 165 3.99 -40.56 13.76
N GLN A 166 3.34 -41.42 12.99
CA GLN A 166 4.02 -42.51 12.29
C GLN A 166 4.71 -42.00 11.02
N ILE A 167 5.85 -42.61 10.64
CA ILE A 167 6.63 -42.18 9.46
C ILE A 167 5.80 -42.26 8.16
N ASN A 168 4.94 -43.27 8.02
CA ASN A 168 4.06 -43.44 6.85
C ASN A 168 2.91 -42.42 6.79
N GLN A 169 2.64 -41.69 7.87
CA GLN A 169 1.67 -40.60 7.93
C GLN A 169 2.31 -39.24 7.63
N LEU A 170 3.64 -39.16 7.51
CA LEU A 170 4.31 -37.91 7.21
C LEU A 170 4.17 -37.55 5.72
N PRO A 171 3.60 -36.38 5.38
CA PRO A 171 3.69 -35.84 4.03
C PRO A 171 5.15 -35.65 3.60
N ARG A 172 5.39 -35.63 2.28
CA ARG A 172 6.74 -35.50 1.71
C ARG A 172 7.45 -34.22 2.16
N GLU A 173 6.71 -33.13 2.29
CA GLU A 173 7.19 -31.78 2.63
C GLU A 173 7.08 -31.48 4.13
N SER A 174 7.04 -32.52 4.96
CA SER A 174 7.09 -32.35 6.41
C SER A 174 8.38 -31.64 6.82
N GLN A 175 8.25 -30.62 7.66
CA GLN A 175 9.35 -29.83 8.20
C GLN A 175 9.44 -29.99 9.72
N LEU A 176 10.65 -30.24 10.21
CA LEU A 176 11.00 -30.17 11.62
C LEU A 176 11.49 -28.75 11.93
N THR A 177 10.88 -28.11 12.93
CA THR A 177 11.36 -26.85 13.49
C THR A 177 11.83 -27.07 14.91
N VAL A 178 13.06 -26.65 15.23
CA VAL A 178 13.65 -26.70 16.56
C VAL A 178 13.89 -25.28 17.05
N THR A 179 13.26 -24.90 18.16
CA THR A 179 13.32 -23.57 18.76
C THR A 179 13.95 -23.64 20.15
N LEU A 180 15.00 -22.86 20.39
CA LEU A 180 15.63 -22.70 21.68
C LEU A 180 14.90 -21.63 22.51
N PHE A 181 14.51 -21.99 23.72
CA PHE A 181 13.90 -21.09 24.70
C PHE A 181 14.77 -20.94 25.94
N ALA A 182 14.69 -19.78 26.59
CA ALA A 182 15.33 -19.50 27.87
C ALA A 182 14.36 -18.88 28.87
N SER A 183 14.55 -19.17 30.16
CA SER A 183 13.81 -18.54 31.26
C SER A 183 14.69 -17.53 32.02
N SER A 184 14.22 -16.29 32.16
CA SER A 184 14.92 -15.21 32.87
C SER A 184 14.92 -15.41 34.40
N LEU A 185 16.02 -15.09 35.08
CA LEU A 185 16.07 -15.01 36.55
C LEU A 185 15.18 -13.85 37.08
N PRO A 186 14.58 -13.98 38.28
CA PRO A 186 13.90 -12.87 38.93
C PRO A 186 14.88 -11.74 39.28
N PRO A 187 14.44 -10.47 39.32
CA PRO A 187 15.26 -9.39 39.85
C PRO A 187 15.59 -9.63 41.35
N PRO A 188 16.73 -9.13 41.87
CA PRO A 188 17.12 -9.31 43.26
C PRO A 188 16.06 -8.77 44.24
N PRO A 189 15.93 -9.35 45.45
CA PRO A 189 14.91 -8.98 46.42
C PRO A 189 15.15 -7.55 46.92
N GLY A 190 14.38 -6.59 46.42
CA GLY A 190 14.49 -5.19 46.82
C GLY A 190 13.53 -4.21 46.14
N VAL A 191 12.81 -4.61 45.09
CA VAL A 191 11.78 -3.78 44.45
C VAL A 191 10.45 -4.50 44.55
N GLU A 192 9.68 -4.16 45.59
CA GLU A 192 8.29 -4.60 45.70
C GLU A 192 7.47 -4.01 44.55
N ASP A 193 7.12 -4.83 43.57
CA ASP A 193 5.98 -4.54 42.71
C ASP A 193 4.95 -5.65 42.84
N LYS A 194 3.84 -5.31 43.50
CA LYS A 194 2.74 -6.23 43.83
C LYS A 194 1.87 -6.46 42.59
N GLY A 195 2.34 -7.32 41.70
CA GLY A 195 1.55 -7.92 40.62
C GLY A 195 2.25 -9.17 40.13
N LYS A 196 1.55 -10.31 40.12
CA LYS A 196 2.04 -11.66 39.73
C LYS A 196 3.14 -11.61 38.63
N GLN A 197 4.42 -11.55 39.03
CA GLN A 197 5.54 -11.62 38.11
C GLN A 197 5.66 -13.05 37.62
N ARG A 198 5.14 -13.30 36.42
CA ARG A 198 5.25 -14.58 35.73
C ARG A 198 6.66 -14.66 35.14
N ARG A 199 7.39 -15.75 35.40
CA ARG A 199 8.67 -16.08 34.72
C ARG A 199 8.47 -15.90 33.21
N SER A 200 9.17 -14.97 32.58
CA SER A 200 9.12 -14.80 31.12
C SER A 200 9.99 -15.85 30.46
N ILE A 201 9.37 -16.67 29.61
CA ILE A 201 10.05 -17.59 28.70
C ILE A 201 10.23 -16.83 27.38
N GLU A 202 11.46 -16.71 26.91
CA GLU A 202 11.81 -16.02 25.67
C GLU A 202 12.38 -17.03 24.65
N ALA A 203 11.95 -16.96 23.40
CA ALA A 203 12.59 -17.69 22.30
C ALA A 203 13.89 -16.98 21.92
N LEU A 204 15.02 -17.69 21.94
CA LEU A 204 16.33 -17.14 21.59
C LEU A 204 16.65 -17.33 20.10
N GLY A 205 16.19 -18.43 19.52
CA GLY A 205 16.36 -18.71 18.10
C GLY A 205 15.74 -20.03 17.66
N TRP A 206 15.65 -20.27 16.36
CA TRP A 206 15.07 -21.49 15.79
C TRP A 206 15.76 -21.92 14.49
N VAL A 207 15.55 -23.16 14.08
CA VAL A 207 15.91 -23.66 12.75
C VAL A 207 14.80 -24.55 12.22
N THR A 208 14.56 -24.49 10.91
CA THR A 208 13.57 -25.32 10.22
C THR A 208 14.25 -26.10 9.10
N MET A 209 13.93 -27.38 8.99
CA MET A 209 14.54 -28.32 8.03
C MET A 209 13.51 -29.32 7.51
N PRO A 210 13.59 -29.78 6.25
CA PRO A 210 12.73 -30.85 5.75
C PRO A 210 13.14 -32.21 6.34
N LEU A 211 12.17 -33.05 6.70
CA LEU A 211 12.40 -34.41 7.23
C LEU A 211 12.85 -35.41 6.17
N PHE A 212 12.60 -35.11 4.92
CA PHE A 212 13.04 -35.88 3.77
C PHE A 212 13.99 -34.98 2.96
N ASN A 213 15.12 -35.50 2.49
CA ASN A 213 16.09 -34.71 1.72
C ASN A 213 15.67 -34.55 0.25
N PHE A 214 16.45 -33.84 -0.57
CA PHE A 214 16.15 -33.66 -2.01
C PHE A 214 16.13 -34.98 -2.81
N ARG A 215 16.78 -36.04 -2.31
CA ARG A 215 16.77 -37.40 -2.90
C ARG A 215 15.57 -38.26 -2.45
N GLN A 216 14.60 -37.67 -1.73
CA GLN A 216 13.41 -38.36 -1.20
C GLN A 216 13.68 -39.31 -0.02
N VAL A 217 14.85 -39.22 0.60
CA VAL A 217 15.25 -40.08 1.72
C VAL A 217 14.89 -39.40 3.04
N CYS A 218 14.27 -40.12 3.98
CA CYS A 218 14.04 -39.64 5.34
C CYS A 218 15.38 -39.51 6.08
N VAL A 219 15.73 -38.31 6.57
CA VAL A 219 17.13 -37.96 6.85
C VAL A 219 17.70 -38.62 8.12
N LEU A 220 18.98 -39.03 7.98
CA LEU A 220 20.00 -39.47 8.96
C LEU A 220 20.73 -38.22 9.58
N PRO A 221 21.67 -38.33 10.56
CA PRO A 221 21.93 -37.27 11.55
C PRO A 221 22.52 -35.96 10.99
N LEU A 222 22.28 -34.85 11.71
CA LEU A 222 22.76 -33.51 11.39
C LEU A 222 23.82 -33.05 12.39
N THR A 223 24.93 -32.52 11.87
CA THR A 223 26.02 -31.89 12.65
C THR A 223 26.14 -30.41 12.29
N ASP A 224 26.36 -29.55 13.31
CA ASP A 224 26.63 -28.11 13.21
C ASP A 224 25.56 -27.27 12.49
N VAL A 225 24.35 -27.21 13.04
CA VAL A 225 23.24 -26.42 12.50
C VAL A 225 23.17 -25.03 13.15
N PRO A 226 23.45 -23.93 12.42
CA PRO A 226 23.30 -22.58 12.97
C PRO A 226 21.81 -22.25 13.21
N LEU A 227 21.50 -21.62 14.35
CA LEU A 227 20.13 -21.17 14.65
C LEU A 227 19.90 -19.75 14.11
N PHE A 228 18.69 -19.49 13.60
CA PHE A 228 18.20 -18.14 13.35
C PHE A 228 17.86 -17.47 14.68
N LEU A 229 18.44 -16.30 14.94
CA LEU A 229 18.36 -15.67 16.27
C LEU A 229 17.26 -14.61 16.33
N CYS A 230 16.50 -14.60 17.43
CA CYS A 230 15.50 -13.57 17.71
C CYS A 230 16.13 -12.19 17.97
N ARG A 231 17.41 -12.14 18.39
CA ARG A 231 18.17 -10.90 18.62
C ARG A 231 19.58 -11.03 18.03
N ARG A 232 20.10 -9.94 17.44
CA ARG A 232 21.44 -9.85 16.81
C ARG A 232 22.64 -9.99 17.78
N LEU A 233 22.41 -10.36 19.04
CA LEU A 233 23.39 -10.23 20.13
C LEU A 233 24.02 -11.55 20.59
N PHE A 234 23.63 -12.70 20.03
CA PHE A 234 24.16 -14.01 20.43
C PHE A 234 24.53 -14.84 19.21
N PHE A 235 25.68 -15.50 19.18
CA PHE A 235 25.93 -16.60 18.26
C PHE A 235 25.49 -17.89 18.97
N VAL A 236 24.43 -18.54 18.48
CA VAL A 236 23.96 -19.82 19.03
C VAL A 236 23.88 -20.83 17.89
N SER A 237 24.62 -21.92 18.03
CA SER A 237 24.62 -23.05 17.10
C SER A 237 24.16 -24.30 17.83
N LEU A 238 23.36 -25.12 17.15
CA LEU A 238 22.95 -26.42 17.65
C LEU A 238 23.89 -27.46 17.06
N SER A 239 24.83 -27.94 17.86
CA SER A 239 25.97 -28.73 17.38
C SER A 239 25.59 -30.13 16.87
N GLN A 240 24.53 -30.77 17.39
CA GLN A 240 24.16 -32.12 16.96
C GLN A 240 22.67 -32.43 17.19
N VAL A 241 21.99 -32.97 16.16
CA VAL A 241 20.68 -33.63 16.25
C VAL A 241 20.79 -35.00 15.61
N ASP A 242 20.67 -36.04 16.43
CA ASP A 242 20.72 -37.41 15.94
C ASP A 242 19.33 -37.94 15.61
N PHE A 243 19.19 -38.44 14.38
CA PHE A 243 18.04 -39.26 13.99
C PHE A 243 18.34 -40.74 14.29
N PRO A 244 17.33 -41.56 14.64
CA PRO A 244 17.53 -42.98 14.87
C PRO A 244 18.17 -43.63 13.64
N THR A 245 19.34 -44.23 13.78
CA THR A 245 19.98 -44.99 12.70
C THR A 245 19.12 -46.19 12.36
N SER A 246 18.48 -46.17 11.19
CA SER A 246 17.81 -47.33 10.62
C SER A 246 18.83 -48.23 9.92
N SER A 247 18.63 -49.55 9.97
CA SER A 247 19.43 -50.51 9.19
C SER A 247 19.13 -50.48 7.69
N PHE A 248 18.14 -49.70 7.28
CA PHE A 248 17.68 -49.56 5.89
C PHE A 248 17.25 -48.12 5.61
N GLU A 249 17.43 -47.69 4.36
CA GLU A 249 17.02 -46.38 3.87
C GLU A 249 15.51 -46.29 3.70
N VAL A 250 14.88 -45.22 4.19
CA VAL A 250 13.44 -44.98 4.03
C VAL A 250 13.22 -43.94 2.94
N LEU A 251 12.62 -44.37 1.83
CA LEU A 251 12.35 -43.55 0.67
C LEU A 251 10.86 -43.16 0.60
N PHE A 252 10.59 -41.89 0.34
CA PHE A 252 9.24 -41.45 -0.03
C PHE A 252 9.00 -41.74 -1.51
N SER A 253 7.99 -42.54 -1.83
CA SER A 253 7.57 -42.78 -3.21
C SER A 253 6.34 -41.94 -3.56
N THR A 254 6.37 -41.20 -4.65
CA THR A 254 5.18 -40.46 -5.13
C THR A 254 4.17 -41.44 -5.73
N PRO A 255 2.95 -41.58 -5.18
CA PRO A 255 1.96 -42.50 -5.73
C PRO A 255 1.37 -41.97 -7.05
N PRO A 256 0.94 -42.86 -7.96
CA PRO A 256 0.20 -42.44 -9.14
C PRO A 256 -1.18 -41.87 -8.75
N PRO A 257 -1.75 -40.95 -9.56
CA PRO A 257 -3.15 -40.52 -9.40
C PRO A 257 -4.11 -41.71 -9.47
N ALA A 258 -5.18 -41.69 -8.66
CA ALA A 258 -6.25 -42.66 -8.78
C ALA A 258 -6.92 -42.61 -10.17
N ASP A 259 -7.35 -43.78 -10.67
CA ASP A 259 -7.91 -43.90 -12.02
C ASP A 259 -9.28 -43.21 -12.18
N PHE A 260 -10.02 -43.04 -11.07
CA PHE A 260 -11.38 -42.52 -11.08
C PHE A 260 -11.53 -41.35 -10.10
N CYS A 261 -12.01 -40.20 -10.59
CA CYS A 261 -12.49 -39.10 -9.77
C CYS A 261 -13.92 -38.75 -10.22
N PRO A 262 -14.94 -38.87 -9.35
CA PRO A 262 -16.31 -38.61 -9.75
C PRO A 262 -16.54 -37.12 -10.02
N GLN A 263 -17.25 -36.81 -11.10
CA GLN A 263 -17.74 -35.48 -11.44
C GLN A 263 -19.27 -35.50 -11.51
N TYR A 264 -19.91 -34.58 -10.79
CA TYR A 264 -21.37 -34.45 -10.77
C TYR A 264 -21.79 -33.02 -11.12
N ASP A 265 -22.95 -32.88 -11.77
CA ASP A 265 -23.56 -31.59 -12.02
C ASP A 265 -24.05 -30.96 -10.71
N PHE A 266 -23.70 -29.69 -10.49
CA PHE A 266 -24.09 -28.89 -9.32
C PHE A 266 -25.61 -28.87 -9.11
N SER A 267 -26.39 -28.89 -10.20
CA SER A 267 -27.86 -28.91 -10.15
C SER A 267 -28.46 -30.12 -9.43
N ARG A 268 -27.69 -31.21 -9.26
CA ARG A 268 -28.12 -32.45 -8.60
C ARG A 268 -28.08 -32.38 -7.08
N LEU A 269 -27.46 -31.35 -6.50
CA LEU A 269 -27.52 -31.11 -5.05
C LEU A 269 -28.93 -30.68 -4.65
N ASP A 270 -29.34 -30.97 -3.42
CA ASP A 270 -30.56 -30.39 -2.87
C ASP A 270 -30.42 -28.86 -2.69
N THR A 271 -31.53 -28.14 -2.67
CA THR A 271 -31.53 -26.66 -2.64
C THR A 271 -30.76 -26.08 -1.46
N ILE A 272 -30.75 -26.75 -0.30
CA ILE A 272 -30.04 -26.26 0.89
C ILE A 272 -28.54 -26.42 0.69
N SER A 273 -28.09 -27.60 0.25
CA SER A 273 -26.68 -27.85 -0.08
C SER A 273 -26.17 -26.92 -1.19
N GLN A 274 -27.00 -26.60 -2.19
CA GLN A 274 -26.65 -25.64 -3.24
C GLN A 274 -26.37 -24.26 -2.64
N ILE A 275 -27.27 -23.74 -1.81
CA ILE A 275 -27.11 -22.43 -1.17
C ILE A 275 -25.85 -22.41 -0.29
N GLN A 276 -25.68 -23.42 0.57
CA GLN A 276 -24.53 -23.51 1.48
C GLN A 276 -23.20 -23.58 0.72
N LEU A 277 -23.10 -24.45 -0.28
CA LEU A 277 -21.88 -24.61 -1.06
C LEU A 277 -21.58 -23.34 -1.87
N GLN A 278 -22.60 -22.71 -2.42
CA GLN A 278 -22.48 -21.46 -3.15
C GLN A 278 -22.01 -20.31 -2.25
N ASP A 279 -22.53 -20.19 -1.02
CA ASP A 279 -22.08 -19.21 -0.02
C ASP A 279 -20.59 -19.38 0.31
N VAL A 280 -20.10 -20.62 0.41
CA VAL A 280 -18.68 -20.91 0.62
C VAL A 280 -17.84 -20.52 -0.59
N LEU A 281 -18.27 -20.87 -1.80
CA LEU A 281 -17.57 -20.51 -3.04
C LEU A 281 -17.51 -18.98 -3.27
N HIS A 282 -18.53 -18.24 -2.81
CA HIS A 282 -18.55 -16.78 -2.85
C HIS A 282 -17.55 -16.10 -1.91
N LYS A 283 -16.92 -16.84 -0.98
CA LYS A 283 -15.81 -16.30 -0.17
C LYS A 283 -14.55 -16.03 -1.01
N LYS A 284 -14.38 -16.67 -2.16
CA LYS A 284 -13.29 -16.44 -3.14
C LYS A 284 -11.84 -16.58 -2.63
N ALA A 285 -11.60 -16.81 -1.34
CA ALA A 285 -10.28 -16.95 -0.73
C ALA A 285 -10.28 -18.01 0.38
N PHE A 286 -9.26 -18.87 0.40
CA PHE A 286 -9.19 -19.99 1.33
C PHE A 286 -8.84 -19.58 2.78
N PHE A 287 -8.27 -18.38 2.96
CA PHE A 287 -7.89 -17.84 4.28
C PHE A 287 -9.06 -17.73 5.26
N TRP A 288 -10.29 -17.54 4.73
CA TRP A 288 -11.49 -17.30 5.53
C TRP A 288 -12.46 -18.49 5.56
N LEU A 289 -11.98 -19.69 5.22
CA LEU A 289 -12.73 -20.93 5.36
C LEU A 289 -12.72 -21.40 6.81
N THR A 290 -13.91 -21.57 7.37
CA THR A 290 -14.13 -22.22 8.67
C THR A 290 -13.95 -23.73 8.56
N ALA A 291 -13.86 -24.43 9.69
CA ALA A 291 -13.76 -25.89 9.71
C ALA A 291 -14.97 -26.57 9.03
N ASP A 292 -16.17 -26.01 9.19
CA ASP A 292 -17.38 -26.54 8.54
C ASP A 292 -17.39 -26.25 7.03
N ASP A 293 -16.89 -25.09 6.59
CA ASP A 293 -16.72 -24.80 5.17
C ASP A 293 -15.77 -25.81 4.50
N LYS A 294 -14.64 -26.10 5.16
CA LYS A 294 -13.66 -27.07 4.67
C LYS A 294 -14.27 -28.46 4.56
N ARG A 295 -15.00 -28.90 5.60
CA ARG A 295 -15.70 -30.19 5.57
C ARG A 295 -16.68 -30.26 4.40
N LEU A 296 -17.52 -29.22 4.23
CA LEU A 296 -18.51 -29.15 3.16
C LEU A 296 -17.86 -29.20 1.78
N LEU A 297 -16.80 -28.40 1.54
CA LEU A 297 -16.06 -28.39 0.28
C LEU A 297 -15.45 -29.76 -0.04
N TRP A 298 -14.84 -30.41 0.95
CA TRP A 298 -14.18 -31.71 0.72
C TRP A 298 -15.19 -32.84 0.46
N GLU A 299 -16.34 -32.83 1.16
CA GLU A 299 -17.43 -33.77 0.94
C GLU A 299 -18.10 -33.57 -0.43
N LYS A 300 -18.23 -32.32 -0.88
CA LYS A 300 -18.94 -31.96 -2.12
C LYS A 300 -18.01 -31.65 -3.30
N LYS A 301 -16.71 -31.90 -3.20
CA LYS A 301 -15.70 -31.59 -4.24
C LYS A 301 -16.06 -32.03 -5.67
N ALA A 302 -16.73 -33.18 -5.80
CA ALA A 302 -17.20 -33.72 -7.08
C ALA A 302 -18.21 -32.81 -7.82
N PHE A 303 -18.90 -31.93 -7.10
CA PHE A 303 -19.85 -30.95 -7.64
C PHE A 303 -19.20 -29.59 -7.96
N CYS A 304 -17.95 -29.38 -7.55
CA CYS A 304 -17.24 -28.11 -7.73
C CYS A 304 -16.35 -28.07 -8.98
N GLN A 305 -16.10 -29.21 -9.63
CA GLN A 305 -15.13 -29.34 -10.74
C GLN A 305 -15.46 -28.47 -11.97
N ALA A 306 -16.71 -28.05 -12.13
CA ALA A 306 -17.11 -27.15 -13.22
C ALA A 306 -16.61 -25.70 -13.02
N GLU A 307 -16.32 -25.31 -11.78
CA GLU A 307 -15.79 -23.99 -11.43
C GLU A 307 -14.28 -24.10 -11.24
N SER A 308 -13.49 -23.65 -12.22
CA SER A 308 -12.02 -23.70 -12.16
C SER A 308 -11.49 -23.03 -10.89
N ALA A 309 -11.96 -21.83 -10.57
CA ALA A 309 -11.53 -21.04 -9.41
C ALA A 309 -11.84 -21.68 -8.04
N ALA A 310 -12.63 -22.76 -7.99
CA ALA A 310 -12.92 -23.47 -6.74
C ALA A 310 -11.77 -24.40 -6.29
N LEU A 311 -10.85 -24.78 -7.18
CA LEU A 311 -9.81 -25.76 -6.87
C LEU A 311 -8.93 -25.37 -5.66
N PRO A 312 -8.41 -24.14 -5.52
CA PRO A 312 -7.62 -23.76 -4.35
C PRO A 312 -8.42 -23.88 -3.04
N LEU A 313 -9.73 -23.60 -3.06
CA LEU A 313 -10.59 -23.75 -1.88
C LEU A 313 -10.75 -25.22 -1.50
N VAL A 314 -10.95 -26.09 -2.49
CA VAL A 314 -11.07 -27.55 -2.29
C VAL A 314 -9.78 -28.16 -1.78
N LEU A 315 -8.63 -27.79 -2.37
CA LEU A 315 -7.32 -28.30 -1.93
C LEU A 315 -6.95 -27.82 -0.52
N ALA A 316 -7.27 -26.57 -0.18
CA ALA A 316 -7.09 -26.05 1.19
C ALA A 316 -8.03 -26.71 2.23
N SER A 317 -9.01 -27.48 1.75
CA SER A 317 -9.98 -28.22 2.53
C SER A 317 -9.68 -29.71 2.62
N ALA A 318 -8.57 -30.17 2.02
CA ALA A 318 -8.13 -31.56 2.15
C ALA A 318 -7.88 -31.91 3.64
N PRO A 319 -8.40 -33.04 4.14
CA PRO A 319 -8.32 -33.41 5.56
C PRO A 319 -6.92 -33.85 5.97
N CYS A 320 -6.15 -34.42 5.04
CA CYS A 320 -4.81 -34.98 5.22
C CYS A 320 -4.02 -34.86 3.92
N TRP A 321 -2.70 -34.80 4.07
CA TRP A 321 -1.72 -34.95 2.97
C TRP A 321 -0.86 -36.21 3.19
N GLU A 322 -1.40 -37.18 3.94
CA GLU A 322 -0.77 -38.48 4.13
C GLU A 322 -0.66 -39.21 2.79
N TRP A 323 0.32 -40.10 2.67
CA TRP A 323 0.57 -40.85 1.44
C TRP A 323 -0.69 -41.55 0.90
N ALA A 324 -1.53 -42.09 1.79
CA ALA A 324 -2.79 -42.76 1.43
C ALA A 324 -3.85 -41.81 0.82
N CYS A 325 -3.78 -40.51 1.11
CA CYS A 325 -4.70 -39.49 0.61
C CYS A 325 -4.26 -38.93 -0.77
N LEU A 326 -2.97 -39.08 -1.13
CA LEU A 326 -2.39 -38.48 -2.34
C LEU A 326 -2.96 -38.99 -3.67
N PRO A 327 -3.26 -40.29 -3.88
CA PRO A 327 -3.86 -40.75 -5.13
C PRO A 327 -5.14 -40.01 -5.51
N ASP A 328 -6.02 -39.76 -4.53
CA ASP A 328 -7.28 -39.03 -4.72
C ASP A 328 -7.05 -37.54 -4.98
N ILE A 329 -6.11 -36.91 -4.25
CA ILE A 329 -5.73 -35.51 -4.47
C ILE A 329 -5.14 -35.32 -5.87
N TYR A 330 -4.24 -36.21 -6.29
CA TYR A 330 -3.61 -36.14 -7.60
C TYR A 330 -4.59 -36.46 -8.73
N ALA A 331 -5.58 -37.33 -8.48
CA ALA A 331 -6.68 -37.54 -9.42
C ALA A 331 -7.53 -36.28 -9.62
N LEU A 332 -7.82 -35.54 -8.54
CA LEU A 332 -8.48 -34.23 -8.62
C LEU A 332 -7.66 -33.24 -9.45
N LEU A 333 -6.35 -33.09 -9.16
CA LEU A 333 -5.46 -32.19 -9.91
C LEU A 333 -5.40 -32.52 -11.40
N ARG A 334 -5.35 -33.81 -11.74
CA ARG A 334 -5.25 -34.28 -13.13
C ARG A 334 -6.54 -34.06 -13.92
N GLN A 335 -7.70 -34.17 -13.27
CA GLN A 335 -9.01 -34.13 -13.93
C GLN A 335 -9.68 -32.75 -13.87
N TRP A 336 -9.22 -31.87 -12.98
CA TRP A 336 -9.72 -30.48 -12.93
C TRP A 336 -9.40 -29.75 -14.23
N ALA A 337 -10.32 -28.89 -14.67
CA ALA A 337 -10.03 -27.99 -15.78
C ALA A 337 -8.80 -27.13 -15.45
N CYS A 338 -7.90 -26.97 -16.43
CA CYS A 338 -6.70 -26.13 -16.28
C CYS A 338 -7.10 -24.77 -15.72
N LEU A 339 -6.48 -24.38 -14.61
CA LEU A 339 -6.69 -23.06 -14.04
C LEU A 339 -6.21 -22.00 -15.03
N GLY A 340 -6.87 -20.83 -15.00
CA GLY A 340 -6.24 -19.62 -15.53
C GLY A 340 -4.91 -19.43 -14.81
N HIS A 341 -3.88 -19.00 -15.54
CA HIS A 341 -2.54 -18.86 -14.96
C HIS A 341 -2.49 -17.92 -13.73
N LEU A 342 -3.47 -17.01 -13.59
CA LEU A 342 -3.65 -16.13 -12.44
C LEU A 342 -4.15 -16.87 -11.20
N ASP A 343 -5.06 -17.83 -11.37
CA ASP A 343 -5.56 -18.67 -10.27
C ASP A 343 -4.48 -19.66 -9.82
N ALA A 344 -3.67 -20.14 -10.77
CA ALA A 344 -2.54 -21.03 -10.49
C ALA A 344 -1.49 -20.37 -9.57
N LEU A 345 -1.32 -19.03 -9.61
CA LEU A 345 -0.44 -18.32 -8.67
C LEU A 345 -0.82 -18.58 -7.21
N GLY A 346 -2.12 -18.65 -6.90
CA GLY A 346 -2.60 -18.91 -5.53
C GLY A 346 -2.13 -20.25 -4.97
N LEU A 347 -1.89 -21.23 -5.85
CA LEU A 347 -1.39 -22.56 -5.49
C LEU A 347 0.12 -22.56 -5.14
N LEU A 348 0.82 -21.44 -5.31
CA LEU A 348 2.21 -21.28 -4.87
C LEU A 348 2.34 -20.71 -3.45
N HIS A 349 1.21 -20.47 -2.78
CA HIS A 349 1.17 -20.02 -1.38
C HIS A 349 1.76 -21.07 -0.43
N ALA A 350 2.26 -20.63 0.75
CA ALA A 350 2.86 -21.50 1.77
C ALA A 350 1.94 -22.64 2.26
N SER A 351 0.63 -22.46 2.14
CA SER A 351 -0.40 -23.45 2.51
C SER A 351 -0.45 -24.65 1.56
N PHE A 352 0.22 -24.57 0.41
CA PHE A 352 0.29 -25.64 -0.59
C PHE A 352 1.76 -26.04 -0.82
N PRO A 353 2.36 -26.79 0.13
CA PRO A 353 3.76 -27.19 0.03
C PRO A 353 3.98 -28.37 -0.95
N ASP A 354 2.96 -29.21 -1.19
CA ASP A 354 3.06 -30.43 -2.02
C ASP A 354 3.67 -30.15 -3.41
N GLN A 355 4.73 -30.90 -3.73
CA GLN A 355 5.50 -30.66 -4.95
C GLN A 355 4.74 -30.94 -6.24
N GLU A 356 3.87 -31.94 -6.27
CA GLU A 356 3.13 -32.31 -7.47
C GLU A 356 2.05 -31.26 -7.78
N LEU A 357 1.41 -30.71 -6.75
CA LEU A 357 0.53 -29.55 -6.84
C LEU A 357 1.28 -28.33 -7.35
N ARG A 358 2.41 -27.96 -6.75
CA ARG A 358 3.20 -26.79 -7.18
C ARG A 358 3.75 -26.96 -8.59
N ARG A 359 4.20 -28.17 -8.95
CA ARG A 359 4.61 -28.54 -10.31
C ARG A 359 3.47 -28.32 -11.30
N THR A 360 2.26 -28.78 -10.97
CA THR A 360 1.06 -28.61 -11.79
C THR A 360 0.68 -27.13 -11.93
N ALA A 361 0.74 -26.36 -10.84
CA ALA A 361 0.50 -24.92 -10.88
C ALA A 361 1.48 -24.20 -11.83
N VAL A 362 2.78 -24.51 -11.75
CA VAL A 362 3.79 -23.96 -12.66
C VAL A 362 3.54 -24.39 -14.12
N GLN A 363 3.11 -25.62 -14.37
CA GLN A 363 2.74 -26.07 -15.71
C GLN A 363 1.56 -25.30 -16.28
N TRP A 364 0.53 -25.00 -15.49
CA TRP A 364 -0.58 -24.16 -15.92
C TRP A 364 -0.17 -22.71 -16.19
N MET A 365 0.89 -22.25 -15.52
CA MET A 365 1.49 -20.93 -15.77
C MET A 365 2.39 -20.86 -17.01
N ASP A 366 2.72 -21.98 -17.67
CA ASP A 366 3.55 -21.96 -18.89
C ASP A 366 2.90 -21.15 -20.02
N SER A 367 1.58 -20.93 -19.99
CA SER A 367 0.87 -20.10 -20.96
C SER A 367 1.02 -18.59 -20.75
N ILE A 368 1.56 -18.13 -19.61
CA ILE A 368 1.72 -16.69 -19.33
C ILE A 368 2.68 -16.06 -20.33
N THR A 369 2.31 -14.92 -20.91
CA THR A 369 3.20 -14.15 -21.81
C THR A 369 4.30 -13.42 -21.05
N ASP A 370 5.48 -13.18 -21.64
CA ASP A 370 6.58 -12.49 -20.94
C ASP A 370 6.21 -11.10 -20.38
N PRO A 371 5.47 -10.22 -21.12
CA PRO A 371 5.03 -8.93 -20.58
C PRO A 371 4.08 -9.05 -19.38
N GLU A 372 3.27 -10.10 -19.35
CA GLU A 372 2.34 -10.36 -18.26
C GLU A 372 3.06 -11.01 -17.06
N LEU A 373 4.03 -11.88 -17.30
CA LEU A 373 4.86 -12.47 -16.25
C LEU A 373 5.59 -11.40 -15.42
N LEU A 374 6.03 -10.30 -16.06
CA LEU A 374 6.63 -9.16 -15.36
C LEU A 374 5.70 -8.54 -14.30
N ASP A 375 4.38 -8.64 -14.48
CA ASP A 375 3.41 -8.14 -13.51
C ASP A 375 3.19 -9.06 -12.31
N TYR A 376 3.75 -10.26 -12.32
CA TYR A 376 3.63 -11.22 -11.22
C TYR A 376 4.99 -11.69 -10.68
N LEU A 377 6.07 -11.22 -11.30
CA LEU A 377 7.44 -11.58 -10.93
C LEU A 377 7.79 -11.31 -9.46
N PRO A 378 7.37 -10.19 -8.83
CA PRO A 378 7.60 -9.98 -7.39
C PRO A 378 7.00 -11.08 -6.51
N GLN A 379 5.76 -11.49 -6.79
CA GLN A 379 5.06 -12.55 -6.06
C GLN A 379 5.73 -13.90 -6.28
N LEU A 380 6.19 -14.18 -7.51
CA LEU A 380 6.92 -15.41 -7.80
C LEU A 380 8.26 -15.48 -7.09
N VAL A 381 8.97 -14.36 -6.97
CA VAL A 381 10.20 -14.30 -6.17
C VAL A 381 9.92 -14.55 -4.69
N GLN A 382 8.81 -14.04 -4.14
CA GLN A 382 8.42 -14.36 -2.76
C GLN A 382 7.99 -15.83 -2.60
N ALA A 383 7.33 -16.42 -3.60
CA ALA A 383 6.94 -17.83 -3.58
C ALA A 383 8.14 -18.80 -3.52
N LEU A 384 9.33 -18.37 -3.94
CA LEU A 384 10.58 -19.16 -3.81
C LEU A 384 10.95 -19.47 -2.36
N LYS A 385 10.46 -18.68 -1.39
CA LYS A 385 10.62 -18.95 0.06
C LYS A 385 9.93 -20.24 0.48
N TYR A 386 8.87 -20.63 -0.23
CA TYR A 386 8.03 -21.78 0.11
C TYR A 386 8.39 -23.04 -0.68
N GLU A 387 9.40 -22.98 -1.55
CA GLU A 387 9.96 -24.16 -2.19
C GLU A 387 10.78 -24.94 -1.16
N CYS A 388 10.50 -26.23 -0.94
CA CYS A 388 11.27 -27.02 0.03
C CYS A 388 12.74 -27.16 -0.37
N TYR A 389 13.02 -27.26 -1.67
CA TYR A 389 14.35 -27.48 -2.23
C TYR A 389 14.79 -26.34 -3.15
N LEU A 390 16.08 -26.26 -3.44
CA LEU A 390 16.68 -25.32 -4.40
C LEU A 390 16.30 -25.66 -5.83
N ASP A 391 16.32 -26.95 -6.18
CA ASP A 391 15.81 -27.41 -7.47
C ASP A 391 14.30 -27.61 -7.40
N SER A 392 13.57 -26.78 -8.14
CA SER A 392 12.12 -26.88 -8.19
C SER A 392 11.54 -26.41 -9.52
N SER A 393 10.28 -26.78 -9.77
CA SER A 393 9.57 -26.39 -10.99
C SER A 393 9.52 -24.87 -11.16
N LEU A 394 9.30 -24.12 -10.08
CA LEU A 394 9.25 -22.66 -10.10
C LEU A 394 10.62 -22.04 -10.40
N VAL A 395 11.69 -22.55 -9.79
CA VAL A 395 13.06 -22.08 -10.05
C VAL A 395 13.44 -22.31 -11.51
N ARG A 396 13.19 -23.53 -12.03
CA ARG A 396 13.45 -23.87 -13.44
C ARG A 396 12.62 -23.01 -14.38
N PHE A 397 11.36 -22.77 -14.07
CA PHE A 397 10.48 -21.87 -14.83
C PHE A 397 11.08 -20.46 -14.92
N LEU A 398 11.42 -19.85 -13.79
CA LEU A 398 11.95 -18.48 -13.75
C LEU A 398 13.28 -18.35 -14.49
N LEU A 399 14.21 -19.31 -14.31
CA LEU A 399 15.49 -19.31 -15.02
C LEU A 399 15.30 -19.47 -16.53
N ARG A 400 14.45 -20.41 -16.97
CA ARG A 400 14.12 -20.61 -18.39
C ARG A 400 13.54 -19.33 -19.02
N ARG A 401 12.62 -18.65 -18.32
CA ARG A 401 12.02 -17.39 -18.78
C ARG A 401 13.03 -16.23 -18.81
N ALA A 402 13.92 -16.15 -17.83
CA ALA A 402 14.99 -15.15 -17.78
C ALA A 402 16.00 -15.30 -18.93
N ILE A 403 16.32 -16.52 -19.35
CA ILE A 403 17.20 -16.78 -20.50
C ILE A 403 16.54 -16.31 -21.80
N GLY A 404 15.21 -16.45 -21.92
CA GLY A 404 14.46 -16.04 -23.10
C GLY A 404 14.20 -14.53 -23.23
N ASP A 405 14.14 -13.79 -22.11
CA ASP A 405 13.80 -12.36 -22.10
C ASP A 405 14.69 -11.55 -21.14
N VAL A 406 15.44 -10.60 -21.69
CA VAL A 406 16.35 -9.70 -20.94
C VAL A 406 15.62 -8.88 -19.88
N ARG A 407 14.35 -8.52 -20.08
CA ARG A 407 13.56 -7.78 -19.10
C ARG A 407 13.29 -8.65 -17.88
N ILE A 408 12.93 -9.91 -18.09
CA ILE A 408 12.71 -10.87 -17.01
C ILE A 408 14.02 -11.08 -16.24
N ALA A 409 15.14 -11.34 -16.92
CA ALA A 409 16.44 -11.48 -16.27
C ALA A 409 16.82 -10.22 -15.45
N HIS A 410 16.62 -9.03 -16.03
CA HIS A 410 16.91 -7.75 -15.37
C HIS A 410 16.09 -7.56 -14.09
N TYR A 411 14.78 -7.74 -14.15
CA TYR A 411 13.93 -7.55 -12.99
C TYR A 411 14.11 -8.66 -11.94
N LEU A 412 14.30 -9.91 -12.36
CA LEU A 412 14.59 -11.03 -11.47
C LEU A 412 15.90 -10.81 -10.70
N PHE A 413 16.97 -10.34 -11.36
CA PHE A 413 18.24 -10.00 -10.71
C PHE A 413 18.04 -9.04 -9.54
N TRP A 414 17.34 -7.93 -9.78
CA TRP A 414 17.15 -6.91 -8.75
C TRP A 414 16.22 -7.34 -7.64
N LEU A 415 15.15 -8.10 -7.95
CA LEU A 415 14.25 -8.66 -6.95
C LEU A 415 14.99 -9.66 -6.03
N LEU A 416 15.81 -10.55 -6.59
CA LEU A 416 16.66 -11.46 -5.79
C LEU A 416 17.67 -10.66 -4.96
N LYS A 417 18.32 -9.66 -5.56
CA LYS A 417 19.31 -8.81 -4.89
C LYS A 417 18.72 -8.05 -3.69
N ASP A 418 17.48 -7.56 -3.81
CA ASP A 418 16.78 -6.83 -2.75
C ASP A 418 16.52 -7.71 -1.52
N ASN A 419 16.33 -9.02 -1.73
CA ASN A 419 16.05 -9.98 -0.67
C ASN A 419 17.32 -10.66 -0.09
N LEU A 420 18.53 -10.25 -0.48
CA LEU A 420 19.78 -10.81 0.09
C LEU A 420 19.98 -10.52 1.57
N GLN A 421 19.23 -9.56 2.13
CA GLN A 421 19.25 -9.21 3.56
C GLN A 421 18.06 -9.81 4.32
N ASP A 422 17.29 -10.71 3.70
CA ASP A 422 16.24 -11.47 4.35
C ASP A 422 16.83 -12.31 5.49
N SER A 423 16.24 -12.24 6.68
CA SER A 423 16.80 -12.88 7.87
C SER A 423 16.80 -14.41 7.81
N GLN A 424 15.88 -15.01 7.05
CA GLN A 424 15.68 -16.45 7.01
C GLN A 424 16.13 -17.05 5.66
N PHE A 425 15.87 -16.35 4.56
CA PHE A 425 16.03 -16.89 3.20
C PHE A 425 17.22 -16.30 2.43
N SER A 426 18.08 -15.50 3.07
CA SER A 426 19.25 -14.87 2.41
C SER A 426 20.10 -15.88 1.64
N ALA A 427 20.47 -17.01 2.25
CA ALA A 427 21.30 -18.05 1.61
C ALA A 427 20.63 -18.59 0.33
N ARG A 428 19.33 -18.89 0.39
CA ARG A 428 18.55 -19.32 -0.80
C ARG A 428 18.59 -18.27 -1.91
N TYR A 429 18.37 -17.00 -1.59
CA TYR A 429 18.43 -15.92 -2.57
C TYR A 429 19.84 -15.73 -3.16
N GLN A 430 20.90 -15.95 -2.38
CA GLN A 430 22.27 -15.95 -2.88
C GLN A 430 22.49 -17.06 -3.92
N HIS A 431 22.09 -18.30 -3.61
CA HIS A 431 22.20 -19.42 -4.54
C HIS A 431 21.42 -19.18 -5.84
N LEU A 432 20.19 -18.66 -5.74
CA LEU A 432 19.34 -18.37 -6.90
C LEU A 432 19.89 -17.21 -7.75
N LEU A 433 20.45 -16.17 -7.10
CA LEU A 433 21.10 -15.07 -7.80
C LEU A 433 22.35 -15.55 -8.54
N ALA A 434 23.15 -16.42 -7.92
CA ALA A 434 24.31 -17.04 -8.56
C ALA A 434 23.90 -17.90 -9.77
N ALA A 435 22.84 -18.71 -9.62
CA ALA A 435 22.28 -19.49 -10.73
C ALA A 435 21.83 -18.61 -11.90
N LEU A 436 21.11 -17.52 -11.64
CA LEU A 436 20.74 -16.54 -12.66
C LEU A 436 21.99 -15.97 -13.36
N LEU A 437 23.00 -15.56 -12.59
CA LEU A 437 24.25 -15.01 -13.13
C LEU A 437 25.02 -16.02 -13.98
N CYS A 438 24.95 -17.32 -13.66
CA CYS A 438 25.53 -18.38 -14.47
C CYS A 438 24.78 -18.58 -15.80
N CYS A 439 23.45 -18.43 -15.77
CA CYS A 439 22.59 -18.60 -16.94
C CYS A 439 22.61 -17.40 -17.89
N VAL A 440 22.84 -16.18 -17.40
CA VAL A 440 22.89 -14.98 -18.24
C VAL A 440 24.26 -14.79 -18.88
N GLY A 441 24.28 -14.31 -20.13
CA GLY A 441 25.52 -14.05 -20.86
C GLY A 441 26.40 -12.95 -20.26
N ARG A 442 27.68 -12.94 -20.63
CA ARG A 442 28.71 -12.01 -20.09
C ARG A 442 28.29 -10.54 -20.16
N ASN A 443 27.72 -10.11 -21.28
CA ASN A 443 27.30 -8.72 -21.49
C ASN A 443 26.26 -8.25 -20.46
N LEU A 444 25.32 -9.12 -20.09
CA LEU A 444 24.29 -8.78 -19.10
C LEU A 444 24.87 -8.78 -17.67
N ARG A 445 25.83 -9.68 -17.37
CA ARG A 445 26.59 -9.64 -16.10
C ARG A 445 27.35 -8.33 -15.93
N GLU A 446 28.12 -7.93 -16.94
CA GLU A 446 28.86 -6.66 -16.94
C GLU A 446 27.92 -5.45 -16.82
N GLU A 447 26.74 -5.53 -17.43
CA GLU A 447 25.70 -4.52 -17.27
C GLU A 447 25.20 -4.42 -15.82
N PHE A 448 24.95 -5.55 -15.15
CA PHE A 448 24.56 -5.56 -13.73
C PHE A 448 25.66 -4.98 -12.83
N ASP A 449 26.93 -5.24 -13.12
CA ASP A 449 28.05 -4.63 -12.41
C ASP A 449 28.06 -3.10 -12.56
N ARG A 450 27.89 -2.59 -13.79
CA ARG A 450 27.76 -1.15 -14.06
C ARG A 450 26.60 -0.53 -13.30
N GLN A 451 25.43 -1.18 -13.31
CA GLN A 451 24.26 -0.71 -12.59
C GLN A 451 24.47 -0.70 -11.07
N CYS A 452 25.08 -1.75 -10.51
CA CYS A 452 25.39 -1.81 -9.08
C CYS A 452 26.36 -0.71 -8.66
N TRP A 453 27.37 -0.42 -9.49
CA TRP A 453 28.30 0.69 -9.25
C TRP A 453 27.59 2.04 -9.29
N LEU A 454 26.73 2.29 -10.29
CA LEU A 454 25.91 3.50 -10.38
C LEU A 454 25.04 3.69 -9.12
N VAL A 455 24.34 2.65 -8.67
CA VAL A 455 23.51 2.69 -7.46
C VAL A 455 24.34 2.96 -6.21
N SER A 456 25.57 2.42 -6.13
CA SER A 456 26.48 2.67 -5.01
C SER A 456 26.89 4.15 -4.93
N ILE A 457 27.26 4.75 -6.07
CA ILE A 457 27.59 6.19 -6.15
C ILE A 457 26.37 7.01 -5.69
N LEU A 458 25.18 6.72 -6.24
CA LEU A 458 23.95 7.41 -5.88
C LEU A 458 23.61 7.31 -4.40
N THR A 459 23.76 6.12 -3.80
CA THR A 459 23.52 5.89 -2.38
C THR A 459 24.46 6.76 -1.53
N LYS A 460 25.74 6.82 -1.89
CA LYS A 460 26.76 7.63 -1.20
C LYS A 460 26.44 9.12 -1.31
N VAL A 461 26.09 9.60 -2.51
CA VAL A 461 25.73 11.01 -2.73
C VAL A 461 24.46 11.38 -1.96
N ALA A 462 23.41 10.54 -2.02
CA ALA A 462 22.15 10.80 -1.31
C ALA A 462 22.35 10.90 0.20
N ARG A 463 23.15 10.01 0.80
CA ARG A 463 23.52 10.11 2.22
C ARG A 463 24.25 11.41 2.54
N LYS A 464 25.28 11.76 1.76
CA LYS A 464 26.03 13.01 1.97
C LYS A 464 25.14 14.26 1.90
N VAL A 465 24.23 14.31 0.92
CA VAL A 465 23.29 15.45 0.76
C VAL A 465 22.31 15.53 1.92
N ARG A 466 21.78 14.39 2.37
CA ARG A 466 20.86 14.34 3.51
C ARG A 466 21.52 14.82 4.80
N ASP A 467 22.74 14.36 5.06
CA ASP A 467 23.49 14.63 6.29
C ASP A 467 24.14 16.04 6.29
N ALA A 468 24.17 16.73 5.13
CA ALA A 468 24.70 18.08 4.98
C ALA A 468 23.72 19.18 5.48
N ALA A 469 24.30 20.28 5.98
CA ALA A 469 23.55 21.47 6.36
C ALA A 469 22.82 22.08 5.16
N LEU A 470 21.60 22.61 5.37
CA LEU A 470 20.69 23.11 4.33
C LEU A 470 21.37 24.01 3.28
N SER A 471 22.22 24.95 3.71
CA SER A 471 22.95 25.89 2.83
C SER A 471 24.00 25.22 1.92
N SER A 472 24.55 24.08 2.36
CA SER A 472 25.63 23.35 1.67
C SER A 472 25.13 22.18 0.81
N ARG A 473 23.86 21.77 0.92
CA ARG A 473 23.33 20.58 0.24
C ARG A 473 23.52 20.60 -1.28
N GLN A 474 23.34 21.76 -1.91
CA GLN A 474 23.48 21.87 -3.36
C GLN A 474 24.95 21.79 -3.82
N SER A 475 25.92 22.31 -3.05
CA SER A 475 27.34 22.14 -3.40
C SER A 475 27.76 20.68 -3.21
N VAL A 476 27.37 20.05 -2.09
CA VAL A 476 27.62 18.63 -1.82
C VAL A 476 27.03 17.73 -2.90
N LEU A 477 25.85 18.05 -3.42
CA LEU A 477 25.25 17.32 -4.54
C LEU A 477 26.12 17.44 -5.80
N ARG A 478 26.54 18.65 -6.18
CA ARG A 478 27.36 18.86 -7.39
C ARG A 478 28.70 18.12 -7.28
N ASP A 479 29.39 18.29 -6.16
CA ASP A 479 30.69 17.65 -5.91
C ASP A 479 30.55 16.12 -5.88
N GLY A 480 29.47 15.61 -5.29
CA GLY A 480 29.17 14.18 -5.25
C GLY A 480 28.88 13.58 -6.63
N LEU A 481 28.20 14.33 -7.50
CA LEU A 481 27.88 13.90 -8.85
C LEU A 481 29.07 13.98 -9.83
N ASP A 482 30.18 14.63 -9.47
CA ASP A 482 31.41 14.57 -10.29
C ASP A 482 32.00 13.15 -10.33
N GLU A 483 31.80 12.33 -9.29
CA GLU A 483 32.14 10.89 -9.30
C GLU A 483 31.39 10.15 -10.44
N MET A 484 30.21 10.62 -10.83
CA MET A 484 29.48 10.04 -11.98
C MET A 484 30.10 10.38 -13.32
N LYS A 485 30.73 11.55 -13.48
CA LYS A 485 31.46 11.88 -14.72
C LYS A 485 32.58 10.87 -14.94
N GLN A 486 33.30 10.52 -13.86
CA GLN A 486 34.34 9.50 -13.91
C GLN A 486 33.75 8.13 -14.26
N PHE A 487 32.63 7.73 -13.64
CA PHE A 487 31.93 6.49 -13.98
C PHE A 487 31.61 6.39 -15.49
N PHE A 488 31.02 7.44 -16.07
CA PHE A 488 30.68 7.45 -17.50
C PHE A 488 31.90 7.57 -18.42
N SER A 489 32.99 8.19 -17.97
CA SER A 489 34.26 8.20 -18.72
C SER A 489 34.87 6.80 -18.88
N MET A 490 34.67 5.92 -17.89
CA MET A 490 35.18 4.54 -17.90
C MET A 490 34.22 3.56 -18.60
N ASN A 491 32.90 3.73 -18.40
CA ASN A 491 31.90 2.75 -18.86
C ASN A 491 31.19 3.14 -20.16
N SER A 492 31.32 4.38 -20.63
CA SER A 492 30.65 5.00 -21.80
C SER A 492 29.11 5.02 -21.79
N THR A 493 28.45 3.97 -21.29
CA THR A 493 26.99 3.85 -21.19
C THR A 493 26.57 2.99 -19.99
N CYS A 494 25.34 3.15 -19.53
CA CYS A 494 24.74 2.32 -18.48
C CYS A 494 23.21 2.28 -18.66
N ARG A 495 22.57 1.12 -18.50
CA ARG A 495 21.11 1.00 -18.41
C ARG A 495 20.67 1.34 -16.99
N LEU A 496 19.50 1.96 -16.85
CA LEU A 496 18.97 2.26 -15.52
C LEU A 496 18.27 1.03 -14.91
N PRO A 497 18.46 0.71 -13.61
CA PRO A 497 17.71 -0.32 -12.90
C PRO A 497 16.19 -0.20 -13.04
N LEU A 498 15.69 1.03 -13.12
CA LEU A 498 14.27 1.35 -13.27
C LEU A 498 13.63 0.69 -14.51
N ASN A 499 14.35 0.62 -15.62
CA ASN A 499 13.87 0.06 -16.88
C ASN A 499 15.06 -0.26 -17.80
N PRO A 500 15.25 -1.52 -18.23
CA PRO A 500 16.38 -1.92 -19.07
C PRO A 500 16.37 -1.27 -20.47
N ALA A 501 15.26 -0.67 -20.90
CA ALA A 501 15.20 0.11 -22.13
C ALA A 501 15.82 1.52 -22.01
N LEU A 502 16.02 2.03 -20.79
CA LEU A 502 16.58 3.36 -20.55
C LEU A 502 18.11 3.28 -20.52
N LEU A 503 18.74 3.62 -21.64
CA LEU A 503 20.19 3.61 -21.80
C LEU A 503 20.75 5.03 -21.76
N VAL A 504 21.64 5.30 -20.81
CA VAL A 504 22.18 6.63 -20.54
C VAL A 504 23.68 6.69 -20.77
N THR A 505 24.18 7.86 -21.19
CA THR A 505 25.59 8.12 -21.51
C THR A 505 26.27 9.06 -20.52
N GLY A 506 25.51 9.75 -19.69
CA GLY A 506 26.02 10.78 -18.78
C GLY A 506 24.94 11.33 -17.86
N ILE A 507 25.32 12.31 -17.03
CA ILE A 507 24.40 13.04 -16.15
C ILE A 507 24.53 14.55 -16.35
N ASN A 508 23.40 15.25 -16.45
CA ASN A 508 23.35 16.70 -16.49
C ASN A 508 23.28 17.27 -15.07
N ILE A 509 24.45 17.48 -14.47
CA ILE A 509 24.59 17.95 -13.07
C ILE A 509 23.88 19.30 -12.84
N GLN A 510 23.82 20.17 -13.85
CA GLN A 510 23.20 21.49 -13.70
C GLN A 510 21.68 21.39 -13.49
N SER A 511 21.05 20.37 -14.06
CA SER A 511 19.63 20.08 -13.93
C SER A 511 19.29 19.21 -12.71
N CYS A 512 20.29 18.77 -11.94
CA CYS A 512 20.10 17.97 -10.74
C CYS A 512 19.83 18.82 -9.49
N SER A 513 18.94 18.33 -8.64
CA SER A 513 18.58 18.97 -7.36
C SER A 513 18.14 17.91 -6.35
N PHE A 514 17.50 18.30 -5.26
CA PHE A 514 16.88 17.41 -4.28
C PHE A 514 15.52 17.95 -3.87
N PHE A 515 14.67 17.09 -3.29
CA PHE A 515 13.40 17.53 -2.69
C PHE A 515 13.59 17.89 -1.22
N ASN A 516 12.91 18.94 -0.78
CA ASN A 516 12.91 19.38 0.62
C ASN A 516 11.92 18.57 1.46
N SER A 517 12.18 17.27 1.61
CA SER A 517 11.44 16.36 2.48
C SER A 517 12.35 15.74 3.54
N ASN A 518 11.78 14.97 4.47
CA ASN A 518 12.56 14.29 5.53
C ASN A 518 13.65 13.36 4.97
N ALA A 519 13.35 12.64 3.89
CA ALA A 519 14.29 11.71 3.25
C ALA A 519 15.28 12.38 2.28
N VAL A 520 15.05 13.65 1.92
CA VAL A 520 15.87 14.44 0.97
C VAL A 520 16.22 13.67 -0.32
N PRO A 521 15.21 13.14 -1.07
CA PRO A 521 15.48 12.35 -2.26
C PRO A 521 16.09 13.19 -3.38
N LEU A 522 16.96 12.58 -4.18
CA LEU A 522 17.69 13.25 -5.26
C LEU A 522 16.82 13.34 -6.51
N LYS A 523 16.84 14.49 -7.18
CA LYS A 523 16.29 14.70 -8.52
C LYS A 523 17.44 14.67 -9.53
N LEU A 524 17.43 13.66 -10.39
CA LEU A 524 18.49 13.35 -11.34
C LEU A 524 18.01 13.52 -12.77
N SER A 525 18.89 14.01 -13.65
CA SER A 525 18.62 14.17 -15.08
C SER A 525 19.75 13.55 -15.88
N PHE A 526 19.49 12.37 -16.45
CA PHE A 526 20.47 11.63 -17.23
C PHE A 526 20.40 11.98 -18.72
N GLN A 527 21.55 11.93 -19.37
CA GLN A 527 21.66 12.10 -20.82
C GLN A 527 21.22 10.81 -21.50
N ASN A 528 20.20 10.91 -22.34
CA ASN A 528 19.72 9.79 -23.13
C ASN A 528 20.76 9.43 -24.20
N ARG A 529 20.97 8.13 -24.44
CA ARG A 529 21.83 7.69 -25.54
C ARG A 529 21.21 8.02 -26.89
N ASP A 530 19.88 7.94 -27.01
CA ASP A 530 19.19 8.33 -28.22
C ASP A 530 19.24 9.87 -28.35
N PRO A 531 19.89 10.41 -29.39
CA PRO A 531 20.01 11.85 -29.57
C PRO A 531 18.67 12.54 -29.85
N LEU A 532 17.63 11.80 -30.27
CA LEU A 532 16.27 12.31 -30.46
C LEU A 532 15.42 12.19 -29.18
N GLY A 533 15.91 11.45 -28.18
CA GLY A 533 15.21 11.24 -26.92
C GLY A 533 15.47 12.35 -25.90
N ASP A 534 14.43 12.72 -25.16
CA ASP A 534 14.56 13.65 -24.03
C ASP A 534 15.47 13.09 -22.93
N HIS A 535 16.00 13.99 -22.10
CA HIS A 535 16.71 13.63 -20.88
C HIS A 535 15.87 12.72 -19.97
N VAL A 536 16.50 11.68 -19.42
CA VAL A 536 15.83 10.72 -18.55
C VAL A 536 15.83 11.24 -17.12
N ASN A 537 14.68 11.71 -16.65
CA ASN A 537 14.53 12.30 -15.32
C ASN A 537 14.06 11.25 -14.30
N VAL A 538 14.81 11.10 -13.22
CA VAL A 538 14.59 10.06 -12.20
C VAL A 538 14.73 10.67 -10.80
N ILE A 539 13.88 10.22 -9.88
CA ILE A 539 14.02 10.47 -8.45
C ILE A 539 14.74 9.28 -7.83
N PHE A 540 15.85 9.52 -7.14
CA PHE A 540 16.54 8.49 -6.37
C PHE A 540 16.27 8.69 -4.88
N LYS A 541 15.58 7.72 -4.26
CA LYS A 541 15.28 7.72 -2.82
C LYS A 541 16.29 6.83 -2.08
N SER A 542 16.78 7.29 -0.93
CA SER A 542 17.70 6.55 -0.06
C SER A 542 17.36 6.83 1.41
N GLY A 543 16.91 5.80 2.11
CA GLY A 543 16.32 5.86 3.44
C GLY A 543 14.86 5.39 3.49
N ASP A 544 14.20 5.29 2.34
CA ASP A 544 12.80 4.88 2.21
C ASP A 544 12.70 3.49 1.55
N ASP A 545 11.81 2.63 2.05
CA ASP A 545 11.55 1.33 1.47
C ASP A 545 10.55 1.43 0.30
N LEU A 546 11.06 1.31 -0.93
CA LEU A 546 10.23 1.43 -2.14
C LEU A 546 9.46 0.16 -2.49
N ARG A 547 9.64 -0.96 -1.76
CA ARG A 547 8.92 -2.21 -2.05
C ARG A 547 7.40 -2.03 -1.95
N GLN A 548 6.96 -1.19 -1.03
CA GLN A 548 5.55 -0.84 -0.85
C GLN A 548 5.00 0.00 -2.01
N ASP A 549 5.73 1.02 -2.47
CA ASP A 549 5.36 1.79 -3.66
C ASP A 549 5.30 0.91 -4.91
N MET A 550 6.27 0.01 -5.08
CA MET A 550 6.29 -0.96 -6.16
C MET A 550 5.05 -1.86 -6.16
N LEU A 551 4.71 -2.44 -5.00
CA LEU A 551 3.57 -3.32 -4.85
C LEU A 551 2.25 -2.56 -5.13
N THR A 552 2.12 -1.34 -4.62
CA THR A 552 0.93 -0.51 -4.84
C THR A 552 0.75 -0.17 -6.33
N LEU A 553 1.82 0.28 -7.00
CA LEU A 553 1.79 0.59 -8.43
C LEU A 553 1.55 -0.65 -9.29
N GLN A 554 2.06 -1.81 -8.87
CA GLN A 554 1.77 -3.09 -9.50
C GLN A 554 0.28 -3.43 -9.41
N MET A 555 -0.34 -3.30 -8.23
CA MET A 555 -1.78 -3.54 -8.07
C MET A 555 -2.61 -2.58 -8.92
N ILE A 556 -2.26 -1.28 -8.95
CA ILE A 556 -2.93 -0.27 -9.79
C ILE A 556 -2.79 -0.63 -11.27
N ARG A 557 -1.62 -1.13 -11.70
CA ARG A 557 -1.39 -1.55 -13.08
C ARG A 557 -2.25 -2.74 -13.47
N ILE A 558 -2.45 -3.70 -12.57
CA ILE A 558 -3.33 -4.84 -12.78
C ILE A 558 -4.79 -4.37 -12.85
N MET A 559 -5.22 -3.47 -11.96
CA MET A 559 -6.56 -2.84 -12.04
C MET A 559 -6.80 -2.17 -13.40
N ASN A 560 -5.82 -1.38 -13.86
CA ASN A 560 -5.90 -0.71 -15.15
C ASN A 560 -5.96 -1.68 -16.33
N LYS A 561 -5.25 -2.81 -16.27
CA LYS A 561 -5.35 -3.86 -17.29
C LYS A 561 -6.74 -4.49 -17.33
N ILE A 562 -7.32 -4.79 -16.17
CA ILE A 562 -8.68 -5.33 -16.06
C ILE A 562 -9.69 -4.34 -16.65
N TRP A 563 -9.62 -3.06 -16.28
CA TRP A 563 -10.51 -2.04 -16.84
C TRP A 563 -10.39 -1.94 -18.36
N ILE A 564 -9.17 -1.88 -18.91
CA ILE A 564 -8.95 -1.80 -20.36
C ILE A 564 -9.48 -3.05 -21.08
N GLN A 565 -9.31 -4.25 -20.51
CA GLN A 565 -9.82 -5.50 -21.08
C GLN A 565 -11.35 -5.50 -21.20
N GLU A 566 -12.03 -4.84 -20.27
CA GLU A 566 -13.50 -4.67 -20.26
C GLU A 566 -13.96 -3.43 -21.06
N GLY A 567 -13.05 -2.76 -21.78
CA GLY A 567 -13.35 -1.59 -22.61
C GLY A 567 -13.41 -0.26 -21.85
N LEU A 568 -12.96 -0.24 -20.59
CA LEU A 568 -12.97 0.93 -19.72
C LEU A 568 -11.56 1.51 -19.56
N ASP A 569 -11.22 2.55 -20.32
CA ASP A 569 -9.95 3.26 -20.15
C ASP A 569 -10.07 4.39 -19.11
N MET A 570 -9.61 4.10 -17.89
CA MET A 570 -9.63 5.03 -16.76
C MET A 570 -8.56 6.13 -16.84
N ARG A 571 -7.77 6.22 -17.92
CA ARG A 571 -6.74 7.25 -18.11
C ARG A 571 -5.74 7.31 -16.95
N MET A 572 -5.37 6.15 -16.39
CA MET A 572 -4.46 6.06 -15.25
C MET A 572 -3.03 6.45 -15.63
N VAL A 573 -2.38 7.29 -14.81
CA VAL A 573 -0.94 7.55 -14.92
C VAL A 573 -0.20 6.60 -13.97
N ILE A 574 0.46 5.59 -14.53
CA ILE A 574 1.20 4.58 -13.78
C ILE A 574 2.70 4.75 -14.08
N PHE A 575 3.39 5.43 -13.19
CA PHE A 575 4.83 5.68 -13.29
C PHE A 575 5.65 4.48 -12.80
N LYS A 576 6.88 4.36 -13.28
CA LYS A 576 7.80 3.30 -12.82
C LYS A 576 8.36 3.64 -11.45
N CYS A 577 8.34 2.66 -10.56
CA CYS A 577 9.03 2.67 -9.27
C CYS A 577 9.75 1.33 -9.14
N PHE A 578 11.00 1.37 -8.66
CA PHE A 578 11.79 0.16 -8.57
C PHE A 578 12.83 0.22 -7.44
N SER A 579 12.77 -0.77 -6.54
CA SER A 579 13.72 -0.99 -5.45
C SER A 579 15.04 -1.49 -6.01
N THR A 580 16.14 -0.98 -5.47
CA THR A 580 17.52 -1.38 -5.86
C THR A 580 18.29 -1.95 -4.66
N GLY A 581 17.57 -2.32 -3.61
CA GLY A 581 18.11 -2.77 -2.33
C GLY A 581 17.35 -2.14 -1.16
N ARG A 582 17.51 -2.75 0.01
CA ARG A 582 16.87 -2.33 1.25
C ARG A 582 16.96 -0.82 1.49
N GLY A 583 15.79 -0.17 1.55
CA GLY A 583 15.67 1.26 1.83
C GLY A 583 16.20 2.18 0.72
N ARG A 584 16.26 1.73 -0.54
CA ARG A 584 16.68 2.59 -1.66
C ARG A 584 16.09 2.19 -3.01
N GLY A 585 15.92 3.16 -3.90
CA GLY A 585 15.61 2.87 -5.29
C GLY A 585 15.26 4.09 -6.13
N MET A 586 14.65 3.83 -7.28
CA MET A 586 14.41 4.82 -8.33
C MET A 586 12.92 4.95 -8.63
N VAL A 587 12.48 6.18 -8.86
CA VAL A 587 11.12 6.52 -9.27
C VAL A 587 11.18 7.40 -10.51
N GLU A 588 10.34 7.08 -11.50
CA GLU A 588 10.18 7.88 -12.72
C GLU A 588 9.60 9.26 -12.39
N MET A 589 10.16 10.31 -13.00
CA MET A 589 9.61 11.64 -12.88
C MET A 589 8.62 11.91 -14.01
N ILE A 590 7.36 12.16 -13.66
CA ILE A 590 6.33 12.52 -14.63
C ILE A 590 6.50 14.00 -15.06
N PRO A 591 6.66 14.28 -16.37
CA PRO A 591 6.78 15.64 -16.86
C PRO A 591 5.42 16.36 -16.88
N GLN A 592 5.47 17.69 -16.89
CA GLN A 592 4.28 18.57 -17.02
C GLN A 592 3.18 18.28 -15.97
N SER A 593 3.60 17.97 -14.75
CA SER A 593 2.69 17.71 -13.62
C SER A 593 3.10 18.52 -12.40
N ASP A 594 2.11 19.01 -11.67
CA ASP A 594 2.29 19.73 -10.42
C ASP A 594 1.44 19.09 -9.31
N THR A 595 1.91 19.20 -8.06
CA THR A 595 1.12 18.75 -6.90
C THR A 595 -0.10 19.65 -6.71
N LEU A 596 -1.21 19.10 -6.22
CA LEU A 596 -2.41 19.91 -5.93
C LEU A 596 -2.09 21.04 -4.94
N ARG A 597 -1.18 20.81 -3.99
CA ARG A 597 -0.69 21.87 -3.09
C ARG A 597 -0.10 23.03 -3.88
N LYS A 598 0.81 22.78 -4.82
CA LYS A 598 1.45 23.83 -5.62
C LYS A 598 0.39 24.65 -6.36
N ILE A 599 -0.58 23.98 -6.98
CA ILE A 599 -1.69 24.62 -7.71
C ILE A 599 -2.59 25.45 -6.79
N GLN A 600 -2.99 24.91 -5.64
CA GLN A 600 -3.86 25.59 -4.69
C GLN A 600 -3.17 26.81 -4.06
N VAL A 601 -1.87 26.72 -3.75
CA VAL A 601 -1.09 27.80 -3.15
C VAL A 601 -0.90 28.98 -4.10
N GLU A 602 -0.97 28.80 -5.44
CA GLU A 602 -1.04 29.92 -6.39
C GLU A 602 -2.20 30.88 -6.07
N HIS A 603 -3.26 30.40 -5.42
CA HIS A 603 -4.43 31.17 -4.99
C HIS A 603 -4.39 31.58 -3.51
N GLY A 604 -3.22 31.48 -2.86
CA GLY A 604 -2.98 31.78 -1.45
C GLY A 604 -3.06 30.55 -0.53
N VAL A 605 -2.68 30.72 0.74
CA VAL A 605 -2.63 29.63 1.76
C VAL A 605 -4.00 28.96 1.98
N THR A 606 -5.09 29.70 1.75
CA THR A 606 -6.48 29.22 1.82
C THR A 606 -7.01 28.66 0.50
N GLY A 607 -6.17 28.50 -0.53
CA GLY A 607 -6.58 28.02 -1.85
C GLY A 607 -7.22 26.63 -1.84
N SER A 608 -6.90 25.77 -0.86
CA SER A 608 -7.55 24.48 -0.65
C SER A 608 -9.04 24.55 -0.27
N PHE A 609 -9.55 25.75 0.07
CA PHE A 609 -10.97 26.00 0.31
C PHE A 609 -11.67 26.71 -0.86
N LYS A 610 -10.93 27.03 -1.94
CA LYS A 610 -11.48 27.67 -3.14
C LYS A 610 -11.81 26.62 -4.19
N ASP A 611 -13.06 26.62 -4.63
CA ASP A 611 -13.58 25.57 -5.52
C ASP A 611 -13.08 25.68 -6.97
N ARG A 612 -12.65 26.88 -7.42
CA ARG A 612 -12.24 27.11 -8.82
C ARG A 612 -10.78 26.79 -9.13
N THR A 613 -9.95 26.52 -8.12
CA THR A 613 -8.48 26.51 -8.28
C THR A 613 -7.97 25.53 -9.34
N LEU A 614 -8.52 24.31 -9.36
CA LEU A 614 -8.13 23.29 -10.33
C LEU A 614 -8.67 23.60 -11.74
N ALA A 615 -9.90 24.09 -11.83
CA ALA A 615 -10.52 24.47 -13.10
C ALA A 615 -9.76 25.63 -13.78
N ASP A 616 -9.38 26.65 -13.01
CA ASP A 616 -8.62 27.80 -13.50
C ASP A 616 -7.21 27.36 -13.97
N TRP A 617 -6.57 26.41 -13.26
CA TRP A 617 -5.28 25.86 -13.66
C TRP A 617 -5.38 25.03 -14.96
N LEU A 618 -6.42 24.21 -15.11
CA LEU A 618 -6.65 23.45 -16.35
C LEU A 618 -6.91 24.39 -17.53
N LEU A 619 -7.70 25.44 -17.33
CA LEU A 619 -8.00 26.45 -18.37
C LEU A 619 -6.75 27.22 -18.80
N LYS A 620 -5.84 27.52 -17.85
CA LYS A 620 -4.56 28.20 -18.12
C LYS A 620 -3.68 27.42 -19.11
N TYR A 621 -3.68 26.09 -19.06
CA TYR A 621 -2.87 25.25 -19.95
C TYR A 621 -3.64 24.72 -21.17
N ASN A 622 -4.96 24.82 -21.18
CA ASN A 622 -5.84 24.32 -22.24
C ASN A 622 -6.84 25.45 -22.62
N PRO A 623 -6.38 26.49 -23.35
CA PRO A 623 -7.16 27.72 -23.53
C PRO A 623 -8.30 27.60 -24.54
N SER A 624 -8.28 26.62 -25.44
CA SER A 624 -9.39 26.36 -26.36
C SER A 624 -10.40 25.41 -25.74
N ASP A 625 -11.70 25.61 -26.00
CA ASP A 625 -12.79 24.78 -25.48
C ASP A 625 -12.56 23.28 -25.71
N GLU A 626 -12.14 22.87 -26.91
CA GLU A 626 -11.86 21.45 -27.23
C GLU A 626 -10.74 20.85 -26.36
N GLN A 627 -9.65 21.59 -26.16
CA GLN A 627 -8.54 21.15 -25.29
C GLN A 627 -8.97 21.10 -23.82
N TYR A 628 -9.76 22.08 -23.38
CA TYR A 628 -10.26 22.15 -22.02
C TYR A 628 -11.21 20.98 -21.74
N ASP A 629 -12.18 20.73 -22.62
CA ASP A 629 -13.12 19.62 -22.51
C ASP A 629 -12.38 18.27 -22.47
N LYS A 630 -11.37 18.08 -23.31
CA LYS A 630 -10.52 16.88 -23.27
C LYS A 630 -9.72 16.76 -21.96
N ALA A 631 -9.22 17.86 -21.41
CA ALA A 631 -8.53 17.85 -20.14
C ALA A 631 -9.49 17.54 -18.97
N VAL A 632 -10.71 18.07 -18.98
CA VAL A 632 -11.76 17.75 -18.01
C VAL A 632 -12.18 16.29 -18.14
N GLU A 633 -12.32 15.76 -19.34
CA GLU A 633 -12.59 14.33 -19.55
C GLU A 633 -11.48 13.45 -18.95
N ASN A 634 -10.21 13.71 -19.29
CA ASN A 634 -9.09 13.00 -18.69
C ASN A 634 -9.09 13.09 -17.16
N PHE A 635 -9.46 14.26 -16.61
CA PHE A 635 -9.60 14.45 -15.16
C PHE A 635 -10.69 13.57 -14.56
N ILE A 636 -11.89 13.53 -15.17
CA ILE A 636 -13.01 12.71 -14.70
C ILE A 636 -12.61 11.22 -14.63
N TYR A 637 -12.04 10.68 -15.71
CA TYR A 637 -11.66 9.26 -15.77
C TYR A 637 -10.54 8.91 -14.79
N SER A 638 -9.45 9.68 -14.80
CA SER A 638 -8.31 9.43 -13.92
C SER A 638 -8.63 9.64 -12.44
N CYS A 639 -9.50 10.61 -12.12
CA CYS A 639 -10.01 10.83 -10.77
C CYS A 639 -10.83 9.64 -10.29
N ALA A 640 -11.78 9.15 -11.10
CA ALA A 640 -12.60 7.99 -10.76
C ALA A 640 -11.73 6.74 -10.50
N GLY A 641 -10.75 6.48 -11.37
CA GLY A 641 -9.85 5.34 -11.22
C GLY A 641 -8.98 5.44 -9.96
N CYS A 642 -8.50 6.64 -9.64
CA CYS A 642 -7.77 6.90 -8.39
C CYS A 642 -8.65 6.73 -7.15
N CYS A 643 -9.91 7.20 -7.15
CA CYS A 643 -10.84 7.01 -6.04
C CYS A 643 -11.06 5.51 -5.75
N VAL A 644 -11.32 4.71 -6.79
CA VAL A 644 -11.52 3.26 -6.65
C VAL A 644 -10.25 2.57 -6.16
N ALA A 645 -9.09 2.84 -6.79
CA ALA A 645 -7.84 2.17 -6.46
C ALA A 645 -7.35 2.50 -5.03
N THR A 646 -7.41 3.78 -4.64
CA THR A 646 -6.98 4.21 -3.30
C THR A 646 -7.89 3.67 -2.19
N TYR A 647 -9.19 3.55 -2.46
CA TYR A 647 -10.13 2.92 -1.53
C TYR A 647 -9.84 1.42 -1.35
N ILE A 648 -9.77 0.65 -2.45
CA ILE A 648 -9.56 -0.80 -2.38
C ILE A 648 -8.24 -1.15 -1.67
N LEU A 649 -7.17 -0.43 -2.00
CA LEU A 649 -5.84 -0.66 -1.42
C LEU A 649 -5.66 0.04 -0.05
N GLY A 650 -6.65 0.82 0.41
CA GLY A 650 -6.59 1.51 1.69
C GLY A 650 -5.41 2.46 1.82
N ILE A 651 -5.13 3.22 0.76
CA ILE A 651 -3.97 4.12 0.72
C ILE A 651 -4.24 5.30 1.66
N CYS A 652 -3.42 5.41 2.71
CA CYS A 652 -3.55 6.42 3.75
C CYS A 652 -2.62 7.63 3.53
N ASP A 653 -2.67 8.62 4.43
CA ASP A 653 -1.85 9.83 4.39
C ASP A 653 -1.98 10.59 3.05
N ARG A 654 -3.22 10.65 2.55
CA ARG A 654 -3.54 11.31 1.28
C ARG A 654 -3.78 12.79 1.55
N HIS A 655 -2.77 13.59 1.24
CA HIS A 655 -2.81 15.05 1.28
C HIS A 655 -2.49 15.65 -0.09
N ASN A 656 -2.73 16.95 -0.25
CA ASN A 656 -2.57 17.67 -1.53
C ASN A 656 -1.13 17.70 -2.09
N ASP A 657 -0.09 17.41 -1.30
CA ASP A 657 1.27 17.14 -1.84
C ASP A 657 1.41 15.75 -2.50
N ASN A 658 0.59 14.77 -2.13
CA ASN A 658 0.67 13.39 -2.61
C ASN A 658 -0.27 13.11 -3.79
N ILE A 659 -0.92 14.16 -4.31
CA ILE A 659 -1.80 14.10 -5.48
C ILE A 659 -1.25 15.09 -6.49
N MET A 660 -1.09 14.63 -7.73
CA MET A 660 -0.55 15.41 -8.83
C MET A 660 -1.56 15.50 -9.96
N LEU A 661 -1.48 16.61 -10.71
CA LEU A 661 -2.28 16.87 -11.89
C LEU A 661 -1.37 17.21 -13.07
N LYS A 662 -1.52 16.50 -14.19
CA LYS A 662 -0.86 16.83 -15.46
C LYS A 662 -1.58 17.98 -16.16
N THR A 663 -0.85 18.78 -16.93
CA THR A 663 -1.45 19.84 -17.78
C THR A 663 -2.52 19.29 -18.74
N SER A 664 -2.36 18.04 -19.19
CA SER A 664 -3.33 17.28 -19.99
C SER A 664 -4.62 16.85 -19.27
N GLY A 665 -4.79 17.16 -17.97
CA GLY A 665 -5.97 16.80 -17.18
C GLY A 665 -5.85 15.53 -16.33
N HIS A 666 -4.85 14.69 -16.56
CA HIS A 666 -4.70 13.42 -15.84
C HIS A 666 -4.31 13.63 -14.36
N MET A 667 -5.12 13.16 -13.44
CA MET A 667 -4.85 13.13 -12.00
C MET A 667 -4.21 11.80 -11.60
N PHE A 668 -3.25 11.83 -10.68
CA PHE A 668 -2.65 10.61 -10.13
C PHE A 668 -2.09 10.81 -8.73
N HIS A 669 -1.99 9.72 -7.98
CA HIS A 669 -1.41 9.71 -6.64
C HIS A 669 0.07 9.31 -6.68
N ILE A 670 0.85 9.84 -5.75
CA ILE A 670 2.26 9.49 -5.54
C ILE A 670 2.52 9.18 -4.07
N ASP A 671 3.67 8.60 -3.76
CA ASP A 671 4.16 8.34 -2.41
C ASP A 671 3.20 7.44 -1.59
N PHE A 672 3.31 6.13 -1.78
CA PHE A 672 2.37 5.13 -1.25
C PHE A 672 2.83 4.51 0.07
N GLY A 673 3.65 5.23 0.85
CA GLY A 673 4.29 4.74 2.07
C GLY A 673 3.36 4.28 3.20
N LYS A 674 2.02 4.40 3.06
CA LYS A 674 1.02 3.77 3.96
C LYS A 674 -0.17 3.24 3.17
N PHE A 675 -0.47 1.95 3.30
CA PHE A 675 -1.58 1.27 2.62
C PHE A 675 -2.28 0.26 3.55
N LEU A 676 -3.34 -0.41 3.08
CA LEU A 676 -4.12 -1.41 3.83
C LEU A 676 -4.74 -0.86 5.12
N GLY A 677 -5.14 0.41 5.13
CA GLY A 677 -5.86 1.01 6.26
C GLY A 677 -5.00 1.34 7.48
N HIS A 678 -3.67 1.23 7.36
CA HIS A 678 -2.67 1.63 8.37
C HIS A 678 -2.56 3.16 8.49
N ALA A 679 -3.68 3.79 8.86
CA ALA A 679 -3.79 5.24 8.97
C ALA A 679 -2.97 5.77 10.15
N GLN A 680 -2.39 6.96 9.98
CA GLN A 680 -1.77 7.67 11.10
C GLN A 680 -2.83 8.00 12.16
N MET A 681 -2.54 7.62 13.41
CA MET A 681 -3.34 7.96 14.58
C MET A 681 -2.82 9.26 15.19
N PHE A 682 -3.70 10.20 15.51
CA PHE A 682 -3.36 11.35 16.34
C PHE A 682 -4.15 11.23 17.66
N GLY A 683 -3.48 10.72 18.70
CA GLY A 683 -4.17 10.15 19.87
C GLY A 683 -4.93 8.87 19.49
N ASN A 684 -6.13 8.66 20.04
CA ASN A 684 -6.99 7.50 19.72
C ASN A 684 -7.92 7.72 18.51
N ILE A 685 -7.69 8.76 17.69
CA ILE A 685 -8.55 9.10 16.54
C ILE A 685 -7.74 9.00 15.25
N LYS A 686 -8.30 8.29 14.25
CA LYS A 686 -7.75 8.21 12.89
C LYS A 686 -7.68 9.60 12.25
N ARG A 687 -6.51 9.96 11.71
CA ARG A 687 -6.27 11.23 11.01
C ARG A 687 -7.04 11.29 9.68
N ASP A 688 -7.07 10.17 8.96
CA ASP A 688 -7.85 9.99 7.73
C ASP A 688 -9.27 9.52 8.08
N ARG A 689 -10.25 10.42 7.95
CA ARG A 689 -11.66 10.15 8.28
C ARG A 689 -12.55 9.92 7.05
N ALA A 690 -12.09 10.36 5.88
CA ALA A 690 -12.79 10.14 4.62
C ALA A 690 -12.36 8.79 4.01
N PRO A 691 -13.28 8.04 3.38
CA PRO A 691 -12.95 6.79 2.68
C PRO A 691 -11.87 6.93 1.63
N PHE A 692 -11.88 8.03 0.88
CA PHE A 692 -10.83 8.46 -0.05
C PHE A 692 -10.85 9.99 -0.18
N VAL A 693 -9.84 10.55 -0.82
CA VAL A 693 -9.79 12.00 -1.07
C VAL A 693 -10.68 12.35 -2.25
N PHE A 694 -11.71 13.15 -1.99
CA PHE A 694 -12.52 13.78 -3.01
C PHE A 694 -12.97 15.16 -2.51
N THR A 695 -12.41 16.23 -3.08
CA THR A 695 -12.59 17.60 -2.59
C THR A 695 -13.52 18.42 -3.48
N SER A 696 -13.99 19.57 -2.98
CA SER A 696 -14.97 20.39 -3.70
C SER A 696 -14.42 21.05 -4.95
N ASP A 697 -13.12 21.34 -5.01
CA ASP A 697 -12.43 21.79 -6.22
C ASP A 697 -12.36 20.71 -7.30
N MET A 698 -12.22 19.43 -6.92
CA MET A 698 -12.36 18.30 -7.84
C MET A 698 -13.80 18.18 -8.35
N ALA A 699 -14.79 18.28 -7.44
CA ALA A 699 -16.20 18.24 -7.81
C ALA A 699 -16.60 19.41 -8.72
N TYR A 700 -16.02 20.60 -8.52
CA TYR A 700 -16.24 21.77 -9.37
C TYR A 700 -15.80 21.52 -10.82
N VAL A 701 -14.62 20.91 -11.02
CA VAL A 701 -14.13 20.52 -12.35
C VAL A 701 -15.09 19.52 -13.01
N ILE A 702 -15.51 18.48 -12.28
CA ILE A 702 -16.44 17.45 -12.81
C ILE A 702 -17.79 18.06 -13.18
N ASN A 703 -18.33 18.91 -12.31
CA ASN A 703 -19.62 19.56 -12.53
C ASN A 703 -19.59 20.58 -13.67
N GLY A 704 -18.44 21.20 -13.93
CA GLY A 704 -18.34 22.42 -14.73
C GLY A 704 -18.89 23.65 -13.99
N GLY A 705 -18.91 23.63 -12.65
CA GLY A 705 -19.50 24.68 -11.82
C GLY A 705 -19.84 24.23 -10.39
N ASP A 706 -20.52 25.10 -9.64
CA ASP A 706 -20.84 24.87 -8.22
C ASP A 706 -21.96 23.85 -7.99
N LYS A 707 -22.81 23.62 -9.00
CA LYS A 707 -24.00 22.77 -8.87
C LYS A 707 -23.77 21.38 -9.48
N PRO A 708 -24.33 20.30 -8.90
CA PRO A 708 -24.33 18.98 -9.50
C PRO A 708 -24.92 18.99 -10.92
N SER A 709 -24.17 18.42 -11.88
CA SER A 709 -24.58 18.31 -13.28
C SER A 709 -24.65 16.85 -13.73
N SER A 710 -25.08 16.60 -14.97
CA SER A 710 -25.12 15.24 -15.53
C SER A 710 -23.74 14.57 -15.54
N ARG A 711 -22.65 15.35 -15.70
CA ARG A 711 -21.27 14.84 -15.65
C ARG A 711 -20.93 14.21 -14.29
N PHE A 712 -21.56 14.66 -13.21
CA PHE A 712 -21.39 14.05 -11.90
C PHE A 712 -22.07 12.68 -11.82
N HIS A 713 -23.19 12.47 -12.51
CA HIS A 713 -23.80 11.14 -12.65
C HIS A 713 -22.87 10.21 -13.39
N ASP A 714 -22.31 10.67 -14.52
CA ASP A 714 -21.37 9.88 -15.31
C ASP A 714 -20.12 9.52 -14.48
N PHE A 715 -19.61 10.44 -13.66
CA PHE A 715 -18.52 10.16 -12.71
C PHE A 715 -18.88 9.10 -11.67
N VAL A 716 -20.08 9.15 -11.08
CA VAL A 716 -20.55 8.17 -10.09
C VAL A 716 -20.73 6.79 -10.74
N ASP A 717 -21.37 6.74 -11.91
CA ASP A 717 -21.55 5.51 -12.69
C ASP A 717 -20.18 4.89 -13.03
N LEU A 718 -19.24 5.71 -13.52
CA LEU A 718 -17.88 5.29 -13.85
C LEU A 718 -17.14 4.70 -12.64
N CYS A 719 -17.25 5.34 -11.47
CA CYS A 719 -16.67 4.81 -10.23
C CYS A 719 -17.28 3.46 -9.83
N CYS A 720 -18.60 3.34 -9.88
CA CYS A 720 -19.31 2.13 -9.49
C CYS A 720 -19.04 0.96 -10.46
N GLU A 721 -18.96 1.25 -11.76
CA GLU A 721 -18.58 0.28 -12.79
C GLU A 721 -17.14 -0.21 -12.57
N ALA A 722 -16.18 0.73 -12.45
CA ALA A 722 -14.78 0.41 -12.20
C ALA A 722 -14.60 -0.41 -10.91
N TYR A 723 -15.30 -0.07 -9.83
CA TYR A 723 -15.29 -0.82 -8.57
C TYR A 723 -15.81 -2.24 -8.76
N ASN A 724 -16.99 -2.42 -9.37
CA ASN A 724 -17.57 -3.74 -9.62
C ASN A 724 -16.71 -4.62 -10.53
N LEU A 725 -16.06 -4.05 -11.55
CA LEU A 725 -15.10 -4.77 -12.38
C LEU A 725 -13.96 -5.35 -11.54
N ILE A 726 -13.35 -4.58 -10.65
CA ILE A 726 -12.28 -5.08 -9.77
C ILE A 726 -12.79 -6.14 -8.79
N ARG A 727 -14.02 -5.99 -8.26
CA ARG A 727 -14.63 -6.97 -7.34
C ARG A 727 -14.77 -8.36 -7.95
N LYS A 728 -15.07 -8.47 -9.26
CA LYS A 728 -15.12 -9.76 -9.97
C LYS A 728 -13.80 -10.53 -9.90
N HIS A 729 -12.69 -9.79 -9.80
CA HIS A 729 -11.34 -10.32 -9.69
C HIS A 729 -10.79 -10.33 -8.25
N ALA A 730 -11.66 -10.31 -7.22
CA ALA A 730 -11.19 -10.25 -5.83
C ALA A 730 -10.19 -11.34 -5.44
N HIS A 731 -10.40 -12.59 -5.91
CA HIS A 731 -9.49 -13.71 -5.68
C HIS A 731 -8.06 -13.42 -6.15
N LEU A 732 -7.89 -12.74 -7.28
CA LEU A 732 -6.59 -12.38 -7.84
C LEU A 732 -5.82 -11.45 -6.89
N PHE A 733 -6.45 -10.35 -6.46
CA PHE A 733 -5.81 -9.39 -5.56
C PHE A 733 -5.46 -10.03 -4.21
N LEU A 734 -6.33 -10.91 -3.70
CA LEU A 734 -6.10 -11.62 -2.45
C LEU A 734 -4.96 -12.63 -2.57
N ASN A 735 -4.87 -13.37 -3.68
CA ASN A 735 -3.76 -14.29 -3.93
C ASN A 735 -2.43 -13.54 -4.08
N LEU A 736 -2.41 -12.43 -4.83
CA LEU A 736 -1.19 -11.64 -5.05
C LEU A 736 -0.66 -11.00 -3.76
N LEU A 737 -1.55 -10.44 -2.93
CA LEU A 737 -1.17 -9.88 -1.64
C LEU A 737 -0.82 -10.96 -0.63
N GLY A 738 -1.53 -12.10 -0.63
CA GLY A 738 -1.22 -13.26 0.20
C GLY A 738 0.19 -13.81 -0.04
N LEU A 739 0.63 -13.87 -1.29
CA LEU A 739 2.01 -14.26 -1.64
C LEU A 739 3.07 -13.26 -1.15
N MET A 740 2.68 -12.02 -0.85
CA MET A 740 3.57 -10.96 -0.39
C MET A 740 3.67 -10.85 1.14
N LEU A 741 2.88 -11.60 1.92
CA LEU A 741 2.88 -11.51 3.40
C LEU A 741 4.25 -11.70 4.04
N SER A 742 5.10 -12.57 3.46
CA SER A 742 6.45 -12.83 3.98
C SER A 742 7.52 -11.89 3.44
N CYS A 743 7.16 -10.87 2.65
CA CYS A 743 8.16 -9.98 2.02
C CYS A 743 8.82 -9.01 3.02
N GLY A 744 8.32 -8.91 4.25
CA GLY A 744 8.86 -8.04 5.28
C GLY A 744 8.56 -6.55 5.04
N ILE A 745 7.42 -6.24 4.42
CA ILE A 745 6.81 -4.91 4.45
C ILE A 745 6.01 -4.82 5.77
N PRO A 746 6.29 -3.86 6.66
CA PRO A 746 5.65 -3.79 7.97
C PRO A 746 4.11 -3.71 7.93
N GLU A 747 3.56 -2.99 6.95
CA GLU A 747 2.12 -2.79 6.74
C GLU A 747 1.43 -3.97 6.01
N LEU A 748 2.17 -5.01 5.63
CA LEU A 748 1.65 -6.26 5.03
C LEU A 748 2.44 -7.44 5.59
N SER A 749 2.06 -7.85 6.80
CA SER A 749 2.77 -8.86 7.59
C SER A 749 1.88 -10.03 7.98
N ASP A 750 0.56 -9.83 8.09
CA ASP A 750 -0.37 -10.87 8.52
C ASP A 750 -1.70 -10.89 7.75
N LEU A 751 -2.56 -11.84 8.11
CA LEU A 751 -3.87 -12.02 7.47
C LEU A 751 -4.87 -10.91 7.80
N GLU A 752 -4.70 -10.17 8.91
CA GLU A 752 -5.56 -9.02 9.24
C GLU A 752 -5.28 -7.85 8.28
N ASP A 753 -4.03 -7.67 7.86
CA ASP A 753 -3.68 -6.67 6.83
C ASP A 753 -4.37 -6.99 5.50
N LEU A 754 -4.38 -8.27 5.11
CA LEU A 754 -5.08 -8.75 3.92
C LEU A 754 -6.61 -8.63 4.06
N LYS A 755 -7.13 -8.75 5.28
CA LYS A 755 -8.56 -8.64 5.58
C LYS A 755 -9.12 -7.29 5.18
N TYR A 756 -8.34 -6.21 5.27
CA TYR A 756 -8.77 -4.89 4.80
C TYR A 756 -9.24 -4.93 3.34
N VAL A 757 -8.43 -5.52 2.46
CA VAL A 757 -8.72 -5.60 1.02
C VAL A 757 -9.92 -6.51 0.76
N TYR A 758 -10.01 -7.62 1.49
CA TYR A 758 -11.18 -8.50 1.46
C TYR A 758 -12.48 -7.75 1.82
N ASP A 759 -12.47 -7.01 2.93
CA ASP A 759 -13.61 -6.25 3.41
C ASP A 759 -13.94 -5.06 2.49
N ALA A 760 -12.94 -4.45 1.84
CA ALA A 760 -13.11 -3.38 0.87
C ALA A 760 -13.67 -3.87 -0.48
N LEU A 761 -13.33 -5.09 -0.91
CA LEU A 761 -13.83 -5.70 -2.15
C LEU A 761 -15.24 -6.30 -1.98
N ARG A 762 -15.65 -6.64 -0.76
CA ARG A 762 -16.99 -7.17 -0.44
C ARG A 762 -17.41 -8.31 -1.41
N PRO A 763 -16.63 -9.40 -1.54
CA PRO A 763 -16.83 -10.40 -2.59
C PRO A 763 -18.16 -11.17 -2.50
N HIS A 764 -18.82 -11.14 -1.33
CA HIS A 764 -20.09 -11.80 -1.04
C HIS A 764 -21.32 -10.96 -1.41
N GLU A 765 -21.16 -9.68 -1.75
CA GLU A 765 -22.29 -8.81 -2.06
C GLU A 765 -22.66 -8.81 -3.56
N SER A 766 -23.91 -8.48 -3.86
CA SER A 766 -24.33 -8.29 -5.26
C SER A 766 -23.67 -7.05 -5.87
N GLU A 767 -23.62 -6.96 -7.20
CA GLU A 767 -23.13 -5.76 -7.90
C GLU A 767 -23.94 -4.52 -7.51
N ALA A 768 -25.25 -4.68 -7.31
CA ALA A 768 -26.12 -3.58 -6.97
C ALA A 768 -25.87 -3.08 -5.54
N ASP A 769 -25.75 -3.97 -4.55
CA ASP A 769 -25.44 -3.58 -3.16
C ASP A 769 -24.10 -2.83 -3.08
N ALA A 770 -23.10 -3.29 -3.83
CA ALA A 770 -21.81 -2.65 -3.95
C ALA A 770 -21.86 -1.27 -4.62
N THR A 771 -22.69 -1.09 -5.66
CA THR A 771 -22.96 0.22 -6.28
C THR A 771 -23.59 1.18 -5.27
N MET A 772 -24.60 0.72 -4.50
CA MET A 772 -25.21 1.55 -3.45
C MET A 772 -24.17 1.95 -2.39
N TYR A 773 -23.32 1.01 -1.99
CA TYR A 773 -22.28 1.22 -1.00
C TYR A 773 -21.24 2.23 -1.47
N PHE A 774 -20.68 2.05 -2.67
CA PHE A 774 -19.64 2.94 -3.20
C PHE A 774 -20.18 4.35 -3.46
N THR A 775 -21.44 4.49 -3.91
CA THR A 775 -22.11 5.80 -4.04
C THR A 775 -22.11 6.56 -2.71
N ARG A 776 -22.42 5.88 -1.60
CA ARG A 776 -22.37 6.50 -0.26
C ARG A 776 -20.96 6.90 0.15
N LEU A 777 -19.93 6.18 -0.31
CA LEU A 777 -18.53 6.56 -0.05
C LEU A 777 -18.16 7.84 -0.79
N ILE A 778 -18.62 8.03 -2.04
CA ILE A 778 -18.45 9.28 -2.80
C ILE A 778 -19.09 10.45 -2.07
N GLU A 779 -20.35 10.31 -1.65
CA GLU A 779 -21.09 11.34 -0.91
C GLU A 779 -20.42 11.69 0.43
N SER A 780 -20.01 10.66 1.18
CA SER A 780 -19.30 10.83 2.45
C SER A 780 -17.94 11.50 2.27
N SER A 781 -17.22 11.21 1.18
CA SER A 781 -15.92 11.81 0.89
C SER A 781 -16.06 13.28 0.50
N LEU A 782 -17.04 13.61 -0.38
CA LEU A 782 -17.34 14.99 -0.78
C LEU A 782 -17.78 15.87 0.41
N GLY A 783 -18.56 15.30 1.33
CA GLY A 783 -19.04 15.99 2.53
C GLY A 783 -17.97 16.19 3.63
N SER A 784 -16.78 15.61 3.48
CA SER A 784 -15.75 15.63 4.53
C SER A 784 -15.03 16.99 4.63
N VAL A 785 -15.38 17.77 5.66
CA VAL A 785 -14.65 19.00 6.04
C VAL A 785 -13.23 18.67 6.56
N ALA A 786 -13.03 17.47 7.11
CA ALA A 786 -11.76 17.04 7.70
C ALA A 786 -10.64 16.98 6.64
N THR A 787 -10.95 16.57 5.41
CA THR A 787 -9.99 16.48 4.30
C THR A 787 -9.44 17.87 3.94
N LYS A 788 -10.33 18.87 3.79
CA LYS A 788 -9.94 20.26 3.52
C LYS A 788 -9.11 20.87 4.64
N LEU A 789 -9.45 20.57 5.90
CA LEU A 789 -8.71 21.03 7.07
C LEU A 789 -7.30 20.40 7.12
N ASN A 790 -7.17 19.11 6.80
CA ASN A 790 -5.87 18.44 6.72
C ASN A 790 -5.00 19.10 5.65
N PHE A 791 -5.55 19.38 4.46
CA PHE A 791 -4.82 20.06 3.38
C PHE A 791 -4.34 21.44 3.79
N PHE A 792 -5.18 22.19 4.50
CA PHE A 792 -4.80 23.50 5.03
C PHE A 792 -3.68 23.41 6.07
N ILE A 793 -3.73 22.44 6.99
CA ILE A 793 -2.67 22.20 7.97
C ILE A 793 -1.36 21.83 7.28
N HIS A 794 -1.41 20.98 6.24
CA HIS A 794 -0.24 20.64 5.42
C HIS A 794 0.35 21.87 4.72
N ASN A 795 -0.49 22.72 4.11
CA ASN A 795 -0.06 23.98 3.51
C ASN A 795 0.70 24.86 4.51
N LEU A 796 0.20 24.96 5.75
CA LEU A 796 0.80 25.75 6.82
C LEU A 796 2.11 25.15 7.34
N ALA A 797 2.17 23.83 7.53
CA ALA A 797 3.36 23.14 8.02
C ALA A 797 4.55 23.30 7.07
N GLN A 798 4.33 23.20 5.76
CA GLN A 798 5.37 23.36 4.75
C GLN A 798 5.87 24.82 4.63
N MET A 799 5.06 25.83 4.99
CA MET A 799 5.54 27.21 5.08
C MET A 799 6.55 27.42 6.21
N LYS A 800 6.52 26.61 7.29
CA LYS A 800 7.54 26.66 8.36
C LYS A 800 8.90 26.13 7.91
N PHE A 801 8.97 25.40 6.80
CA PHE A 801 10.20 24.86 6.21
C PHE A 801 10.68 25.61 4.97
N ALA A 802 9.93 26.62 4.51
CA ALA A 802 10.39 27.55 3.49
C ALA A 802 11.36 28.55 4.12
N SER A 803 12.51 28.76 3.49
CA SER A 803 13.56 29.69 3.91
C SER A 803 13.00 31.10 4.20
N SER A 804 13.51 31.69 5.27
CA SER A 804 13.10 32.95 5.88
C SER A 804 13.48 34.20 5.08
N GLU A 805 12.91 34.42 3.89
CA GLU A 805 13.03 35.74 3.22
C GLU A 805 11.71 36.38 2.78
N ASP A 806 10.58 35.67 2.76
CA ASP A 806 9.29 36.30 2.41
C ASP A 806 8.46 36.68 3.64
N ARG A 807 8.37 37.99 3.91
CA ARG A 807 7.39 38.57 4.84
C ARG A 807 5.96 38.24 4.35
N PRO A 808 5.00 37.92 5.23
CA PRO A 808 3.66 37.54 4.80
C PRO A 808 2.92 38.70 4.11
N THR A 809 2.68 38.57 2.80
CA THR A 809 1.89 39.53 1.99
C THR A 809 0.39 39.24 2.13
N LEU A 810 -0.45 40.28 2.20
CA LEU A 810 -1.92 40.17 2.26
C LEU A 810 -2.50 39.95 0.87
N THR A 811 -3.56 39.13 0.75
CA THR A 811 -4.14 38.79 -0.57
C THR A 811 -4.70 40.00 -1.32
N PHE A 812 -4.99 41.09 -0.61
CA PHE A 812 -5.53 42.35 -1.15
C PHE A 812 -4.51 43.50 -1.23
N ALA A 813 -3.23 43.26 -0.91
CA ALA A 813 -2.16 44.26 -0.96
C ALA A 813 -0.83 43.62 -1.42
N PRO A 814 -0.57 43.54 -2.74
CA PRO A 814 0.60 42.85 -3.30
C PRO A 814 1.91 43.67 -3.24
N ARG A 815 1.90 44.92 -2.73
CA ARG A 815 3.08 45.78 -2.57
C ARG A 815 3.22 46.26 -1.12
N VAL A 816 4.47 46.46 -0.67
CA VAL A 816 4.79 46.95 0.67
C VAL A 816 4.83 48.48 0.65
N HIS A 817 3.94 49.13 1.39
CA HIS A 817 3.88 50.59 1.55
C HIS A 817 4.68 51.02 2.78
N THR A 818 5.29 52.22 2.74
CA THR A 818 6.10 52.75 3.84
C THR A 818 5.67 54.16 4.23
N VAL A 819 5.93 54.55 5.47
CA VAL A 819 5.65 55.92 5.96
C VAL A 819 6.31 57.00 5.08
N LYS A 820 7.47 56.69 4.47
CA LYS A 820 8.18 57.60 3.56
C LYS A 820 7.52 57.76 2.18
N SER A 821 6.80 56.76 1.70
CA SER A 821 6.14 56.78 0.37
C SER A 821 4.70 57.30 0.44
N ASP A 822 4.03 57.13 1.57
CA ASP A 822 2.56 57.16 1.63
C ASP A 822 1.97 58.06 2.75
N GLY A 823 2.79 58.56 3.69
CA GLY A 823 2.34 59.39 4.82
C GLY A 823 1.59 58.63 5.92
N LEU A 824 1.35 59.27 7.07
CA LEU A 824 0.61 58.69 8.20
C LEU A 824 -0.90 58.89 8.04
N ILE A 825 -1.69 57.88 8.41
CA ILE A 825 -3.16 57.98 8.45
C ILE A 825 -3.54 58.79 9.69
N ARG A 826 -4.26 59.89 9.49
CA ARG A 826 -4.71 60.79 10.55
C ARG A 826 -6.05 60.36 11.14
N SER A 827 -6.97 59.90 10.29
CA SER A 827 -8.29 59.42 10.70
C SER A 827 -8.82 58.34 9.75
N LEU A 828 -9.53 57.33 10.29
CA LEU A 828 -10.14 56.24 9.50
C LEU A 828 -11.52 55.89 10.09
N TYR A 829 -12.55 55.93 9.24
CA TYR A 829 -13.92 55.63 9.64
C TYR A 829 -14.59 54.66 8.66
N ILE A 830 -15.33 53.68 9.19
CA ILE A 830 -16.10 52.70 8.41
C ILE A 830 -17.54 53.18 8.27
N CYS A 831 -18.01 53.40 7.04
CA CYS A 831 -19.39 53.79 6.72
C CYS A 831 -20.07 52.74 5.83
N ARG A 832 -21.00 51.95 6.37
CA ARG A 832 -21.95 51.08 5.62
C ARG A 832 -21.39 50.44 4.32
N HIS A 833 -20.13 49.94 4.33
CA HIS A 833 -19.36 49.30 3.23
C HIS A 833 -18.31 50.15 2.46
N ILE A 834 -18.12 51.44 2.77
CA ILE A 834 -17.06 52.29 2.18
C ILE A 834 -16.33 53.04 3.31
N ARG A 835 -15.00 53.07 3.27
CA ARG A 835 -14.18 53.77 4.27
C ARG A 835 -13.75 55.14 3.76
N SER A 836 -13.69 56.13 4.63
CA SER A 836 -13.03 57.42 4.39
C SER A 836 -11.66 57.41 5.08
N VAL A 837 -10.61 57.79 4.36
CA VAL A 837 -9.24 57.90 4.89
C VAL A 837 -8.70 59.31 4.65
N GLU A 838 -8.21 59.92 5.72
CA GLU A 838 -7.51 61.20 5.70
C GLU A 838 -6.04 60.98 6.08
N ARG A 839 -5.10 61.41 5.22
CA ARG A 839 -3.66 61.27 5.44
C ARG A 839 -3.02 62.61 5.75
N GLU A 840 -1.95 62.59 6.54
CA GLU A 840 -1.18 63.79 6.88
C GLU A 840 -0.60 64.44 5.60
N GLY A 841 -1.03 65.67 5.27
CA GLY A 841 -0.57 66.42 4.09
C GLY A 841 -1.40 66.26 2.81
N GLN A 842 -2.51 65.50 2.80
CA GLN A 842 -3.44 65.42 1.66
C GLN A 842 -4.81 66.04 2.02
N GLN A 843 -5.31 66.96 1.18
CA GLN A 843 -6.62 67.62 1.38
C GLN A 843 -7.83 66.80 0.89
N GLU A 844 -7.62 65.68 0.19
CA GLU A 844 -8.69 64.84 -0.35
C GLU A 844 -8.89 63.54 0.42
N VAL A 845 -10.15 63.24 0.73
CA VAL A 845 -10.59 62.01 1.39
C VAL A 845 -10.64 60.86 0.39
N GLN A 846 -9.93 59.76 0.66
CA GLN A 846 -9.97 58.57 -0.20
C GLN A 846 -11.01 57.55 0.30
N LEU A 847 -11.81 57.02 -0.64
CA LEU A 847 -12.83 56.02 -0.37
C LEU A 847 -12.38 54.59 -0.72
N VAL A 848 -12.35 53.67 0.25
CA VAL A 848 -11.90 52.26 0.04
C VAL A 848 -12.92 51.24 0.55
N GLN A 849 -13.25 50.25 -0.29
CA GLN A 849 -14.14 49.14 0.05
C GLN A 849 -13.34 47.89 0.44
N ARG A 850 -13.69 47.27 1.57
CA ARG A 850 -13.09 46.02 2.08
C ARG A 850 -14.11 45.18 2.83
N THR A 851 -13.99 43.86 2.73
CA THR A 851 -14.86 42.87 3.36
C THR A 851 -14.45 42.58 4.80
N PHE A 852 -15.36 42.00 5.59
CA PHE A 852 -15.07 41.55 6.95
C PHE A 852 -13.98 40.47 6.99
N GLU A 853 -13.90 39.61 5.97
CA GLU A 853 -12.91 38.54 5.89
C GLU A 853 -11.49 39.08 5.67
N GLU A 854 -11.34 40.15 4.90
CA GLU A 854 -10.05 40.84 4.69
C GLU A 854 -9.53 41.49 5.99
N PHE A 855 -10.43 42.01 6.84
CA PHE A 855 -10.07 42.50 8.17
C PHE A 855 -9.64 41.37 9.11
N HIS A 856 -10.27 40.20 9.02
CA HIS A 856 -9.90 39.03 9.80
C HIS A 856 -8.53 38.47 9.37
N GLU A 857 -8.25 38.46 8.07
CA GLU A 857 -6.92 38.10 7.53
C GLU A 857 -5.83 39.04 8.06
N LEU A 858 -6.08 40.36 8.02
CA LEU A 858 -5.19 41.37 8.60
C LEU A 858 -4.91 41.09 10.07
N HIS A 859 -5.96 40.88 10.88
CA HIS A 859 -5.82 40.57 12.31
C HIS A 859 -4.96 39.31 12.54
N SER A 860 -5.21 38.26 11.76
CA SER A 860 -4.50 36.98 11.87
C SER A 860 -3.01 37.13 11.54
N LYS A 861 -2.66 37.92 10.51
CA LYS A 861 -1.26 38.17 10.14
C LYS A 861 -0.54 39.10 11.11
N LEU A 862 -1.23 40.09 11.68
CA LEU A 862 -0.67 40.94 12.74
C LEU A 862 -0.31 40.13 13.99
N ARG A 863 -1.13 39.14 14.35
CA ARG A 863 -0.84 38.25 15.49
C ARG A 863 0.40 37.37 15.27
N LEU A 864 0.74 37.08 14.02
CA LEU A 864 1.97 36.37 13.66
C LEU A 864 3.21 37.28 13.68
N LEU A 865 3.06 38.54 13.25
CA LEU A 865 4.15 39.52 13.24
C LEU A 865 4.47 40.07 14.63
N PHE A 866 3.48 40.15 15.52
CA PHE A 866 3.60 40.72 16.86
C PHE A 866 3.05 39.80 17.95
N PRO A 867 3.65 38.60 18.15
CA PRO A 867 3.15 37.62 19.12
C PRO A 867 3.24 38.10 20.58
N SER A 868 4.13 39.05 20.88
CA SER A 868 4.37 39.59 22.22
C SER A 868 3.56 40.87 22.52
N SER A 869 2.86 41.44 21.53
CA SER A 869 2.08 42.68 21.69
C SER A 869 0.62 42.37 22.03
N ARG A 870 0.01 43.13 22.96
CA ARG A 870 -1.43 43.04 23.25
C ARG A 870 -2.24 43.68 22.12
N LEU A 871 -2.46 42.94 21.03
CA LEU A 871 -3.35 43.39 19.96
C LEU A 871 -4.80 43.49 20.47
N PRO A 872 -5.60 44.46 19.99
CA PRO A 872 -7.02 44.56 20.34
C PRO A 872 -7.78 43.32 19.86
N GLY A 873 -8.82 42.93 20.62
CA GLY A 873 -9.66 41.77 20.28
C GLY A 873 -10.41 41.98 18.97
N PHE A 874 -10.41 40.97 18.10
CA PHE A 874 -11.19 41.00 16.85
C PHE A 874 -12.63 40.50 17.07
N PRO A 875 -13.65 41.07 16.40
CA PRO A 875 -15.04 40.62 16.54
C PRO A 875 -15.22 39.14 16.19
N SER A 876 -16.06 38.41 16.93
CA SER A 876 -16.21 36.95 16.75
C SER A 876 -16.87 36.60 15.40
N ARG A 877 -16.45 35.48 14.79
CA ARG A 877 -17.02 34.98 13.53
C ARG A 877 -18.42 34.36 13.69
N PHE A 878 -18.78 33.97 14.91
CA PHE A 878 -20.04 33.29 15.24
C PHE A 878 -20.85 34.11 16.24
N VAL A 879 -21.99 34.63 15.78
CA VAL A 879 -23.04 35.17 16.64
C VAL A 879 -24.26 34.27 16.47
N ILE A 880 -24.67 33.60 17.55
CA ILE A 880 -25.92 32.82 17.60
C ILE A 880 -27.08 33.81 17.71
N GLY A 881 -27.79 34.02 16.61
CA GLY A 881 -28.98 34.88 16.57
C GLY A 881 -29.59 34.92 15.17
N ARG A 882 -30.89 34.62 15.06
CA ARG A 882 -31.66 34.67 13.81
C ARG A 882 -31.95 36.13 13.43
N SER A 883 -31.03 36.80 12.75
CA SER A 883 -31.35 37.98 11.95
C SER A 883 -30.36 38.11 10.78
N ARG A 884 -30.77 37.66 9.59
CA ARG A 884 -30.16 38.09 8.34
C ARG A 884 -30.81 39.44 7.99
N GLY A 885 -30.12 40.55 8.20
CA GLY A 885 -30.64 41.89 7.88
C GLY A 885 -29.78 43.03 8.46
N GLU A 886 -29.95 44.24 7.91
CA GLU A 886 -29.16 45.48 8.11
C GLU A 886 -28.65 45.74 9.54
N ALA A 887 -29.41 45.37 10.57
CA ALA A 887 -29.01 45.50 11.97
C ALA A 887 -27.70 44.76 12.34
N MET A 888 -27.40 43.63 11.69
CA MET A 888 -26.12 42.92 11.89
C MET A 888 -24.95 43.66 11.24
N ALA A 889 -25.17 44.33 10.11
CA ALA A 889 -24.14 45.11 9.42
C ALA A 889 -23.80 46.39 10.20
N ASP A 890 -24.81 47.07 10.75
CA ASP A 890 -24.60 48.27 11.58
C ASP A 890 -23.90 47.91 12.91
N ARG A 891 -24.24 46.78 13.56
CA ARG A 891 -23.51 46.32 14.76
C ARG A 891 -22.05 45.94 14.49
N ARG A 892 -21.78 45.23 13.38
CA ARG A 892 -20.41 44.89 12.95
C ARG A 892 -19.60 46.12 12.55
N LYS A 893 -20.25 47.15 12.01
CA LYS A 893 -19.62 48.45 11.71
C LYS A 893 -19.10 49.09 12.99
N ASP A 894 -19.89 49.12 14.06
CA ASP A 894 -19.47 49.73 15.33
C ASP A 894 -18.32 48.94 16.00
N GLU A 895 -18.41 47.61 15.99
CA GLU A 895 -17.34 46.73 16.52
C GLU A 895 -16.03 46.86 15.72
N LEU A 896 -16.11 46.94 14.39
CA LEU A 896 -14.94 47.15 13.54
C LEU A 896 -14.36 48.57 13.67
N ASN A 897 -15.20 49.60 13.81
CA ASN A 897 -14.74 50.97 14.09
C ASN A 897 -13.96 51.00 15.41
N GLY A 898 -14.46 50.31 16.44
CA GLY A 898 -13.73 50.11 17.70
C GLY A 898 -12.39 49.41 17.49
N TYR A 899 -12.36 48.27 16.79
CA TYR A 899 -11.14 47.51 16.52
C TYR A 899 -10.07 48.33 15.78
N VAL A 900 -10.48 49.04 14.72
CA VAL A 900 -9.60 49.90 13.92
C VAL A 900 -9.06 51.07 14.73
N TRP A 901 -9.90 51.73 15.54
CA TRP A 901 -9.48 52.85 16.37
C TRP A 901 -8.36 52.44 17.33
N HIS A 902 -8.48 51.26 17.95
CA HIS A 902 -7.43 50.72 18.83
C HIS A 902 -6.15 50.33 18.08
N LEU A 903 -6.25 49.90 16.82
CA LEU A 903 -5.07 49.63 15.99
C LEU A 903 -4.32 50.90 15.60
N ILE A 904 -5.03 51.99 15.30
CA ILE A 904 -4.43 53.29 14.94
C ILE A 904 -3.65 53.88 16.13
N HIS A 905 -4.14 53.65 17.35
CA HIS A 905 -3.55 54.19 18.59
C HIS A 905 -2.70 53.16 19.36
N ALA A 906 -2.36 52.03 18.73
CA ALA A 906 -1.46 51.03 19.30
C ALA A 906 0.01 51.53 19.31
N ALA A 907 0.92 50.76 19.93
CA ALA A 907 2.35 51.07 19.93
C ALA A 907 2.88 51.33 18.51
N PRO A 908 3.84 52.26 18.30
CA PRO A 908 4.27 52.74 16.98
C PRO A 908 4.68 51.61 16.01
N GLU A 909 5.27 50.54 16.53
CA GLU A 909 5.73 49.37 15.76
C GLU A 909 4.55 48.57 15.15
N VAL A 910 3.41 48.54 15.84
CA VAL A 910 2.19 47.85 15.40
C VAL A 910 1.37 48.75 14.48
N ALA A 911 1.18 50.03 14.84
CA ALA A 911 0.39 50.97 14.07
C ALA A 911 0.98 51.20 12.67
N GLN A 912 2.31 51.38 12.57
CA GLN A 912 2.98 51.65 11.30
C GLN A 912 2.92 50.47 10.33
N VAL A 913 3.02 49.23 10.84
CA VAL A 913 2.94 48.02 10.02
C VAL A 913 1.49 47.71 9.62
N SER A 914 0.53 47.84 10.55
CA SER A 914 -0.90 47.54 10.30
C SER A 914 -1.56 48.47 9.29
N LEU A 915 -1.22 49.76 9.33
CA LEU A 915 -1.85 50.80 8.51
C LEU A 915 -1.32 50.83 7.08
N SER A 916 -0.09 50.37 6.87
CA SER A 916 0.53 50.19 5.55
C SER A 916 -0.25 49.22 4.65
N PHE A 917 -1.06 48.33 5.24
CA PHE A 917 -1.79 47.29 4.54
C PHE A 917 -3.20 47.67 4.09
N LEU A 918 -3.81 48.69 4.70
CA LEU A 918 -5.24 48.95 4.54
C LEU A 918 -5.59 49.78 3.29
N LEU A 919 -4.60 50.26 2.54
CA LEU A 919 -4.79 51.29 1.51
C LEU A 919 -3.93 51.10 0.26
N TYR A 920 -4.43 50.34 -0.71
CA TYR A 920 -4.15 50.58 -2.13
C TYR A 920 -5.29 50.00 -2.99
N VAL A 921 -5.64 50.72 -4.07
CA VAL A 921 -6.46 50.26 -5.20
C VAL A 921 -5.62 50.55 -6.45
N PRO A 922 -5.36 49.59 -7.35
CA PRO A 922 -4.84 49.90 -8.67
C PRO A 922 -5.94 50.59 -9.49
N ASP A 923 -5.59 51.71 -10.07
CA ASP A 923 -6.40 52.46 -11.02
C ASP A 923 -6.70 51.60 -12.27
N GLY A 924 -7.95 51.56 -12.72
CA GLY A 924 -8.28 51.03 -14.06
C GLY A 924 -9.53 50.15 -14.23
N ARG A 925 -10.52 50.75 -14.89
CA ARG A 925 -11.58 50.18 -15.75
C ARG A 925 -12.83 49.56 -15.11
N LYS A 926 -13.87 50.39 -15.09
CA LYS A 926 -15.28 49.99 -15.26
C LYS A 926 -15.50 49.46 -16.69
N THR A 927 -16.22 48.34 -16.82
CA THR A 927 -17.21 48.08 -17.88
C THR A 927 -17.99 46.81 -17.50
N LEU A 928 -19.17 46.98 -16.91
CA LEU A 928 -20.18 45.93 -16.84
C LEU A 928 -21.24 46.28 -17.88
N VAL A 929 -21.22 45.51 -18.97
CA VAL A 929 -22.29 45.44 -19.97
C VAL A 929 -23.54 44.92 -19.25
N THR A 930 -24.65 45.66 -19.37
CA THR A 930 -25.95 45.24 -18.87
C THR A 930 -26.63 44.44 -19.99
N GLU A 931 -26.58 43.12 -19.94
CA GLU A 931 -27.39 42.27 -20.82
C GLU A 931 -28.84 42.24 -20.31
N GLN A 932 -29.76 42.76 -21.13
CA GLN A 932 -31.20 42.58 -20.97
C GLN A 932 -31.58 41.18 -21.45
N ILE A 933 -32.04 40.33 -20.53
CA ILE A 933 -32.65 39.04 -20.87
C ILE A 933 -34.14 39.28 -21.15
N SER A 934 -34.52 39.18 -22.43
CA SER A 934 -35.92 39.14 -22.87
C SER A 934 -36.46 37.71 -22.73
N TRP A 935 -37.54 37.53 -21.98
CA TRP A 935 -38.28 36.27 -21.92
C TRP A 935 -39.31 36.22 -23.05
N SER A 936 -39.12 35.31 -24.00
CA SER A 936 -40.20 34.79 -24.84
C SER A 936 -40.60 33.38 -24.36
N PRO A 937 -41.89 33.06 -24.20
CA PRO A 937 -42.32 31.73 -23.78
C PRO A 937 -42.19 30.76 -24.95
N VAL A 938 -41.34 29.74 -24.81
CA VAL A 938 -41.29 28.60 -25.73
C VAL A 938 -42.11 27.45 -25.15
N ALA A 939 -42.98 26.90 -25.99
CA ALA A 939 -43.88 25.80 -25.67
C ALA A 939 -43.13 24.47 -25.47
N GLY A 940 -43.60 23.67 -24.51
CA GLY A 940 -43.16 22.29 -24.23
C GLY A 940 -42.14 22.17 -23.09
N LYS A 941 -42.57 22.22 -21.82
CA LYS A 941 -41.70 21.94 -20.66
C LYS A 941 -41.40 20.43 -20.59
N GLU A 942 -40.20 20.03 -20.98
CA GLU A 942 -39.62 18.74 -20.56
C GLU A 942 -39.34 18.80 -19.05
N LEU A 943 -39.85 17.84 -18.27
CA LEU A 943 -39.75 17.84 -16.80
C LEU A 943 -38.56 17.00 -16.27
N GLY A 944 -37.62 16.67 -17.16
CA GLY A 944 -36.43 15.88 -16.87
C GLY A 944 -36.59 14.38 -17.16
N GLU A 945 -35.55 13.62 -16.85
CA GLU A 945 -35.48 12.17 -17.09
C GLU A 945 -35.01 11.43 -15.84
N VAL A 946 -35.50 10.20 -15.63
CA VAL A 946 -35.08 9.30 -14.56
C VAL A 946 -34.42 8.04 -15.13
N LYS A 947 -33.23 7.70 -14.63
CA LYS A 947 -32.51 6.47 -14.97
C LYS A 947 -32.88 5.37 -13.97
N LEU A 948 -33.31 4.23 -14.47
CA LEU A 948 -33.66 3.06 -13.65
C LEU A 948 -32.88 1.83 -14.09
N SER A 949 -32.57 0.95 -13.14
CA SER A 949 -32.15 -0.43 -13.39
C SER A 949 -33.21 -1.38 -12.85
N ILE A 950 -33.80 -2.20 -13.71
CA ILE A 950 -34.91 -3.10 -13.40
C ILE A 950 -34.48 -4.53 -13.70
N SER A 951 -34.70 -5.44 -12.74
CA SER A 951 -34.42 -6.87 -12.92
C SER A 951 -35.42 -7.74 -12.17
N TYR A 952 -35.65 -8.96 -12.67
CA TYR A 952 -36.58 -9.92 -12.08
C TYR A 952 -35.95 -11.30 -11.95
N LYS A 953 -35.93 -11.84 -10.72
CA LYS A 953 -35.37 -13.16 -10.39
C LYS A 953 -36.04 -13.72 -9.13
N ASN A 954 -36.25 -15.04 -9.08
CA ASN A 954 -36.78 -15.76 -7.91
C ASN A 954 -38.09 -15.17 -7.34
N ASP A 955 -39.07 -14.87 -8.21
CA ASP A 955 -40.34 -14.21 -7.86
C ASP A 955 -40.19 -12.86 -7.13
N LYS A 956 -39.05 -12.19 -7.32
CA LYS A 956 -38.78 -10.84 -6.81
C LYS A 956 -38.48 -9.89 -7.97
N LEU A 957 -39.07 -8.70 -7.91
CA LEU A 957 -38.80 -7.58 -8.81
C LEU A 957 -37.92 -6.56 -8.09
N PHE A 958 -36.76 -6.27 -8.65
CA PHE A 958 -35.77 -5.34 -8.13
C PHE A 958 -35.75 -4.10 -9.03
N ILE A 959 -35.96 -2.93 -8.43
CA ILE A 959 -35.94 -1.64 -9.14
C ILE A 959 -34.95 -0.74 -8.41
N MET A 960 -33.83 -0.43 -9.05
CA MET A 960 -32.85 0.53 -8.56
C MET A 960 -33.10 1.89 -9.22
N VAL A 961 -33.41 2.88 -8.39
CA VAL A 961 -33.50 4.29 -8.83
C VAL A 961 -32.08 4.84 -8.83
N MET A 962 -31.55 5.18 -10.00
CA MET A 962 -30.14 5.58 -10.15
C MET A 962 -29.98 7.11 -10.06
N HIS A 963 -30.39 7.81 -11.12
CA HIS A 963 -30.23 9.26 -11.26
C HIS A 963 -31.51 9.89 -11.78
N ILE A 964 -31.68 11.19 -11.51
CA ILE A 964 -32.62 12.03 -12.25
C ILE A 964 -31.82 13.23 -12.77
N ARG A 965 -32.05 13.63 -14.02
CA ARG A 965 -31.42 14.82 -14.62
C ARG A 965 -32.47 15.78 -15.17
N GLY A 966 -32.14 17.07 -15.12
CA GLY A 966 -32.95 18.11 -15.78
C GLY A 966 -34.27 18.44 -15.10
N LEU A 967 -34.40 18.28 -13.78
CA LEU A 967 -35.61 18.73 -13.07
C LEU A 967 -35.78 20.25 -13.17
N VAL A 968 -37.00 20.69 -13.44
CA VAL A 968 -37.34 22.11 -13.52
C VAL A 968 -37.60 22.67 -12.12
N SER A 969 -36.98 23.81 -11.80
CA SER A 969 -37.15 24.52 -10.53
C SER A 969 -37.55 25.99 -10.74
N ASP A 970 -38.57 26.46 -10.02
CA ASP A 970 -39.03 27.85 -10.03
C ASP A 970 -38.25 28.74 -9.04
N GLY A 971 -36.90 28.66 -9.08
CA GLY A 971 -35.99 29.61 -8.41
C GLY A 971 -35.23 29.11 -7.18
N THR A 972 -35.66 28.03 -6.53
CA THR A 972 -34.90 27.32 -5.46
C THR A 972 -34.88 25.83 -5.73
N ASP A 973 -33.68 25.24 -5.81
CA ASP A 973 -33.49 23.82 -6.12
C ASP A 973 -34.29 22.95 -5.12
N PRO A 974 -35.11 21.99 -5.60
CA PRO A 974 -35.98 21.19 -4.76
C PRO A 974 -35.20 20.16 -3.93
N ASP A 975 -35.89 19.54 -2.96
CA ASP A 975 -35.42 18.34 -2.27
C ASP A 975 -36.13 17.08 -2.86
N PRO A 976 -35.74 16.59 -4.05
CA PRO A 976 -36.49 15.56 -4.76
C PRO A 976 -36.38 14.17 -4.11
N TYR A 977 -37.47 13.42 -4.12
CA TYR A 977 -37.53 11.98 -3.82
C TYR A 977 -38.49 11.27 -4.77
N VAL A 978 -38.30 9.95 -4.95
CA VAL A 978 -39.09 9.13 -5.87
C VAL A 978 -40.07 8.26 -5.10
N LYS A 979 -41.33 8.21 -5.56
CA LYS A 979 -42.34 7.22 -5.15
C LYS A 979 -42.61 6.27 -6.30
N LEU A 980 -42.61 4.98 -6.01
CA LEU A 980 -42.92 3.91 -6.96
C LEU A 980 -44.16 3.16 -6.51
N TYR A 981 -45.06 2.91 -7.46
CA TYR A 981 -46.25 2.10 -7.32
C TYR A 981 -46.23 1.00 -8.38
N LEU A 982 -46.55 -0.23 -7.98
CA LEU A 982 -46.65 -1.34 -8.92
C LEU A 982 -48.11 -1.67 -9.19
N LEU A 983 -48.59 -1.26 -10.37
CA LEU A 983 -50.00 -1.35 -10.76
C LEU A 983 -50.27 -2.65 -11.55
N PRO A 984 -51.48 -3.24 -11.43
CA PRO A 984 -52.56 -2.87 -10.52
C PRO A 984 -52.20 -3.18 -9.06
N ASP A 985 -52.44 -2.26 -8.12
CA ASP A 985 -52.16 -2.45 -6.68
C ASP A 985 -53.46 -2.59 -5.87
N PRO A 986 -54.22 -3.69 -6.02
CA PRO A 986 -55.54 -3.84 -5.41
C PRO A 986 -55.49 -3.83 -3.87
N GLN A 987 -54.36 -4.22 -3.29
CA GLN A 987 -54.17 -4.25 -1.84
C GLN A 987 -53.54 -2.96 -1.27
N LYS A 988 -53.16 -1.99 -2.12
CA LYS A 988 -52.48 -0.74 -1.73
C LYS A 988 -51.16 -0.96 -0.97
N THR A 989 -50.46 -2.08 -1.21
CA THR A 989 -49.21 -2.45 -0.53
C THR A 989 -47.97 -2.29 -1.42
N GLY A 990 -48.17 -1.95 -2.70
CA GLY A 990 -47.13 -1.80 -3.72
C GLY A 990 -46.41 -0.44 -3.71
N LYS A 991 -46.58 0.39 -2.68
CA LYS A 991 -45.86 1.66 -2.59
C LYS A 991 -44.46 1.48 -2.01
N ARG A 992 -43.46 2.04 -2.69
CA ARG A 992 -42.06 2.19 -2.21
C ARG A 992 -41.60 3.63 -2.45
N LYS A 993 -40.59 4.09 -1.71
CA LYS A 993 -40.03 5.45 -1.89
C LYS A 993 -38.53 5.49 -1.60
N THR A 994 -37.82 6.41 -2.26
CA THR A 994 -36.42 6.73 -1.97
C THR A 994 -36.31 7.77 -0.85
N LYS A 995 -35.08 8.00 -0.38
CA LYS A 995 -34.75 9.20 0.43
C LYS A 995 -34.81 10.48 -0.41
N ALA A 996 -34.98 11.61 0.26
CA ALA A 996 -34.91 12.93 -0.39
C ALA A 996 -33.45 13.37 -0.58
N ALA A 997 -33.10 13.72 -1.81
CA ALA A 997 -31.83 14.36 -2.15
C ALA A 997 -31.96 15.86 -1.89
N ARG A 998 -30.94 16.49 -1.32
CA ARG A 998 -31.05 17.89 -0.86
C ARG A 998 -30.66 18.88 -1.95
N ARG A 999 -31.51 19.87 -2.21
CA ARG A 999 -31.28 21.08 -3.01
C ARG A 999 -30.59 20.79 -4.34
N THR A 1000 -31.18 19.92 -5.13
CA THR A 1000 -30.59 19.51 -6.41
C THR A 1000 -31.67 19.25 -7.45
N CYS A 1001 -31.39 19.67 -8.68
CA CYS A 1001 -32.19 19.32 -9.86
C CYS A 1001 -31.65 18.08 -10.59
N ASN A 1002 -30.51 17.55 -10.14
CA ASN A 1002 -29.82 16.39 -10.71
C ASN A 1002 -29.48 15.37 -9.60
N PRO A 1003 -30.46 14.83 -8.86
CA PRO A 1003 -30.19 13.92 -7.74
C PRO A 1003 -29.61 12.58 -8.20
N THR A 1004 -28.71 12.04 -7.37
CA THR A 1004 -28.24 10.64 -7.44
C THR A 1004 -28.79 9.91 -6.22
N TYR A 1005 -29.38 8.73 -6.45
CA TYR A 1005 -29.94 7.89 -5.39
C TYR A 1005 -29.18 6.57 -5.27
N ASN A 1006 -29.03 5.83 -6.38
CA ASN A 1006 -28.60 4.43 -6.39
C ASN A 1006 -29.25 3.66 -5.22
N GLU A 1007 -30.57 3.73 -5.11
CA GLU A 1007 -31.35 3.05 -4.06
C GLU A 1007 -32.17 1.91 -4.65
N MET A 1008 -31.94 0.68 -4.15
CA MET A 1008 -32.69 -0.50 -4.54
C MET A 1008 -34.02 -0.60 -3.77
N LEU A 1009 -35.11 -0.78 -4.52
CA LEU A 1009 -36.45 -1.01 -4.01
C LEU A 1009 -36.94 -2.38 -4.48
N VAL A 1010 -37.30 -3.23 -3.52
CA VAL A 1010 -37.64 -4.64 -3.77
C VAL A 1010 -39.13 -4.89 -3.57
N TYR A 1011 -39.70 -5.60 -4.54
CA TYR A 1011 -41.06 -6.13 -4.51
C TYR A 1011 -40.99 -7.66 -4.45
N GLU A 1012 -41.50 -8.23 -3.36
CA GLU A 1012 -41.47 -9.67 -3.14
C GLU A 1012 -42.76 -10.36 -3.61
N ARG A 1013 -42.66 -11.65 -3.94
CA ARG A 1013 -43.78 -12.54 -4.26
C ARG A 1013 -44.59 -12.07 -5.46
N ILE A 1014 -43.90 -11.76 -6.56
CA ILE A 1014 -44.52 -11.44 -7.84
C ILE A 1014 -44.37 -12.65 -8.76
N PRO A 1015 -45.42 -13.47 -8.93
CA PRO A 1015 -45.38 -14.61 -9.83
C PRO A 1015 -45.12 -14.15 -11.26
N ARG A 1016 -44.43 -14.98 -12.05
CA ARG A 1016 -44.07 -14.62 -13.43
C ARG A 1016 -45.29 -14.25 -14.29
N GLY A 1017 -46.40 -14.97 -14.15
CA GLY A 1017 -47.62 -14.72 -14.92
C GLY A 1017 -48.26 -13.34 -14.67
N ASP A 1018 -47.99 -12.73 -13.51
CA ASP A 1018 -48.47 -11.40 -13.18
C ASP A 1018 -47.61 -10.30 -13.78
N LEU A 1019 -46.31 -10.55 -13.97
CA LEU A 1019 -45.32 -9.54 -14.34
C LEU A 1019 -45.66 -8.85 -15.66
N ASP A 1020 -46.17 -9.61 -16.64
CA ASP A 1020 -46.53 -9.11 -17.96
C ASP A 1020 -47.74 -8.16 -17.93
N GLN A 1021 -48.51 -8.18 -16.84
CA GLN A 1021 -49.67 -7.32 -16.60
C GLN A 1021 -49.33 -6.14 -15.66
N ARG A 1022 -48.11 -6.08 -15.12
CA ARG A 1022 -47.70 -5.01 -14.20
C ARG A 1022 -47.15 -3.79 -14.94
N VAL A 1023 -47.43 -2.62 -14.37
CA VAL A 1023 -46.88 -1.32 -14.79
C VAL A 1023 -46.29 -0.63 -13.58
N ILE A 1024 -45.07 -0.12 -13.70
CA ILE A 1024 -44.47 0.76 -12.69
C ILE A 1024 -44.99 2.17 -12.92
N HIS A 1025 -45.64 2.76 -11.92
CA HIS A 1025 -45.94 4.20 -11.87
C HIS A 1025 -44.93 4.88 -10.95
N LEU A 1026 -44.06 5.71 -11.55
CA LEU A 1026 -43.02 6.45 -10.86
C LEU A 1026 -43.40 7.92 -10.76
N ARG A 1027 -43.31 8.50 -9.56
CA ARG A 1027 -43.57 9.92 -9.30
C ARG A 1027 -42.39 10.56 -8.59
N VAL A 1028 -41.88 11.67 -9.12
CA VAL A 1028 -40.82 12.49 -8.50
C VAL A 1028 -41.46 13.66 -7.79
N LEU A 1029 -41.18 13.81 -6.50
CA LEU A 1029 -41.80 14.81 -5.62
C LEU A 1029 -40.71 15.63 -4.91
N GLY A 1030 -40.93 16.93 -4.74
CA GLY A 1030 -40.09 17.79 -3.91
C GLY A 1030 -40.62 17.87 -2.48
N ASP A 1031 -39.75 17.68 -1.49
CA ASP A 1031 -40.05 17.88 -0.07
C ASP A 1031 -39.99 19.38 0.28
N GLY A 1032 -41.15 20.01 0.49
CA GLY A 1032 -41.29 21.46 0.70
C GLY A 1032 -41.36 21.85 2.19
N ALA A 1033 -40.95 23.09 2.51
CA ALA A 1033 -40.90 23.61 3.89
C ALA A 1033 -42.28 23.77 4.59
N PHE A 1034 -43.40 23.54 3.88
CA PHE A 1034 -44.77 23.72 4.38
C PHE A 1034 -45.71 22.63 3.83
N TRP A 1035 -45.59 21.40 4.31
CA TRP A 1035 -46.57 20.28 4.22
C TRP A 1035 -47.19 19.87 2.86
N GLU A 1036 -46.91 20.55 1.76
CA GLU A 1036 -47.35 20.19 0.41
C GLU A 1036 -46.18 19.66 -0.42
N ASN A 1037 -46.27 18.39 -0.81
CA ASN A 1037 -45.32 17.76 -1.72
C ASN A 1037 -45.60 18.26 -3.14
N THR A 1038 -44.64 18.94 -3.77
CA THR A 1038 -44.78 19.41 -5.15
C THR A 1038 -44.43 18.27 -6.11
N LEU A 1039 -45.30 17.91 -7.06
CA LEU A 1039 -44.95 16.94 -8.09
C LEU A 1039 -44.03 17.59 -9.12
N LEU A 1040 -42.84 17.02 -9.28
CA LEU A 1040 -41.83 17.48 -10.22
C LEU A 1040 -41.92 16.76 -11.57
N GLY A 1041 -42.48 15.55 -11.60
CA GLY A 1041 -42.76 14.78 -12.83
C GLY A 1041 -43.20 13.35 -12.52
N GLU A 1042 -43.79 12.65 -13.48
CA GLU A 1042 -44.16 11.24 -13.37
C GLU A 1042 -43.98 10.45 -14.66
N THR A 1043 -43.87 9.12 -14.57
CA THR A 1043 -43.76 8.25 -15.75
C THR A 1043 -44.36 6.86 -15.48
N PHE A 1044 -44.76 6.16 -16.55
CA PHE A 1044 -45.36 4.83 -16.52
C PHE A 1044 -44.53 3.85 -17.35
N ILE A 1045 -44.07 2.76 -16.74
CA ILE A 1045 -43.11 1.83 -17.34
C ILE A 1045 -43.74 0.42 -17.37
N PRO A 1046 -44.17 -0.07 -18.54
CA PRO A 1046 -44.74 -1.41 -18.68
C PRO A 1046 -43.69 -2.51 -18.51
N LEU A 1047 -44.00 -3.56 -17.74
CA LEU A 1047 -43.06 -4.66 -17.47
C LEU A 1047 -43.13 -5.83 -18.47
N LYS A 1048 -44.02 -5.76 -19.46
CA LYS A 1048 -44.24 -6.80 -20.50
C LYS A 1048 -42.98 -7.22 -21.28
N LYS A 1049 -41.97 -6.35 -21.34
CA LYS A 1049 -40.70 -6.62 -22.07
C LYS A 1049 -39.58 -7.19 -21.17
N LEU A 1050 -39.80 -7.35 -19.87
CA LEU A 1050 -38.76 -7.77 -18.93
C LEU A 1050 -38.54 -9.30 -18.97
N VAL A 1051 -37.37 -9.72 -19.43
CA VAL A 1051 -36.96 -11.14 -19.47
C VAL A 1051 -36.35 -11.54 -18.11
N PRO A 1052 -36.69 -12.73 -17.54
CA PRO A 1052 -36.08 -13.19 -16.29
C PRO A 1052 -34.56 -13.29 -16.40
N GLY A 1053 -33.84 -12.77 -15.40
CA GLY A 1053 -32.38 -12.82 -15.37
C GLY A 1053 -31.65 -11.75 -16.20
N GLN A 1054 -32.36 -10.92 -16.98
CA GLN A 1054 -31.78 -9.79 -17.70
C GLN A 1054 -31.93 -8.49 -16.90
N HIS A 1055 -30.87 -7.67 -16.87
CA HIS A 1055 -30.89 -6.33 -16.31
C HIS A 1055 -31.30 -5.33 -17.40
N TRP A 1056 -32.34 -4.56 -17.15
CA TRP A 1056 -32.76 -3.47 -18.02
C TRP A 1056 -32.38 -2.14 -17.39
N VAL A 1057 -31.45 -1.41 -18.01
CA VAL A 1057 -31.01 -0.08 -17.55
C VAL A 1057 -31.31 0.94 -18.64
N ASP A 1058 -32.16 1.92 -18.35
CA ASP A 1058 -32.58 2.90 -19.34
C ASP A 1058 -33.00 4.23 -18.72
N TRP A 1059 -33.01 5.29 -19.53
CA TRP A 1059 -33.57 6.60 -19.19
C TRP A 1059 -35.05 6.67 -19.55
N HIS A 1060 -35.87 7.16 -18.63
CA HIS A 1060 -37.30 7.35 -18.82
C HIS A 1060 -37.67 8.83 -18.68
N GLN A 1061 -38.36 9.36 -19.68
CA GLN A 1061 -38.85 10.73 -19.71
C GLN A 1061 -39.95 10.95 -18.66
N LEU A 1062 -39.86 12.07 -17.93
CA LEU A 1062 -40.87 12.50 -16.97
C LEU A 1062 -41.90 13.39 -17.66
N GLY A 1063 -43.17 12.98 -17.60
CA GLY A 1063 -44.31 13.74 -18.10
C GLY A 1063 -44.95 14.62 -17.04
N PRO A 1064 -45.72 15.65 -17.46
CA PRO A 1064 -46.58 16.41 -16.55
C PRO A 1064 -47.71 15.53 -16.02
N VAL A 1065 -48.33 15.95 -14.91
CA VAL A 1065 -49.50 15.29 -14.31
C VAL A 1065 -50.45 14.83 -15.40
N ALA A 1066 -50.61 13.52 -15.58
CA ALA A 1066 -51.69 13.04 -16.40
C ALA A 1066 -52.99 13.45 -15.70
N SER A 1067 -53.79 14.30 -16.34
CA SER A 1067 -55.22 14.36 -16.04
C SER A 1067 -55.77 12.98 -16.36
N ASP A 1068 -55.85 12.15 -15.33
CA ASP A 1068 -56.65 10.94 -15.19
C ASP A 1068 -57.20 10.36 -16.50
N PRO A 1069 -56.60 9.30 -17.09
CA PRO A 1069 -57.35 8.44 -17.97
C PRO A 1069 -58.10 7.46 -17.06
N ALA A 1070 -59.13 7.94 -16.37
CA ALA A 1070 -60.12 7.05 -15.79
C ALA A 1070 -60.99 6.50 -16.94
N HIS A 1071 -60.42 5.61 -17.75
CA HIS A 1071 -61.13 4.68 -18.65
C HIS A 1071 -60.27 3.46 -19.00
#